data_AF-A0A7S4T5D2-F1
#
_entry.id   AF-A0A7S4T5D2-F1
#
_cell.length_a   1.000
_cell.length_b   1.000
_cell.length_c   1.000
_cell.angle_alpha   90.00
_cell.angle_beta   90.00
_cell.angle_gamma   90.00
#
_symmetry.space_group_name_H-M   'P 1'
#
loop_
_entity.id
_entity.type
_entity.pdbx_description
1 polymer ?
#
loop_
_entity_poly.entity_id
_entity_poly.type
_entity_poly.pdbx_seq_one_letter_code
_entity_poly.pdbx_strand_id
1 'polypeptide(L)'
;VLPAGGAGLLAPRPAPTEVPQGLPAAVRIEQHRCAASQPANAAFTAMVACIAFAAARRGRRRVGGRSARAHRAGTWGLLRSTVSARLAASPAEPPAAGAAEVGAGWRGWAEALGVAAPKVELDTLSDAFGAELRGMVARSSVESDEPLITVPAAHALQTTTGGNCPLGSEVVGACWQALPWWAQLAVLLVREGQRGRGSALASWVASLPHDFATVPLNWSDAELDLLEYPTLVERVRRQRRELRDAHAAATAGCRFPLPEADFRWAVLAVRSRAFSGPYEGRGPADRLAQLALISLLFAGGVASGQVRLEDGLNGALVAALAIPLTDFFVGQSAQLKRHVVCPVVDYLNHDSNAASDIAYEYFGNEFAVRVRGGFQEGDQVCINYGERRSNDALLQYYGFVERDCPHDVYCMDLLAHLDSEAASAGDTLEVELSRTGPDQKSMDELCQLLASDGGESPTSAATEALAWKAVALACEAELQRLPAGEAHELAMDVPGPAGVAARFRAEKEKVLLACRAHAEARCGRQSSAAPLSLATRTIVVPNFAEPSVWRHAWTDRLLQAEHAAELRDAGFCVLRGAFELELAQRCLAECEALDAARATTVTTNRCNRGSRSTWLEFGSQEDRESLRKRLPALAELSERLAGVPARVGELGALGGGALRVHPASMIAVYPERAAEYALHKDSYAPGDNDPATGASRRLTLLAYFNDWREGDGGELRLHEAADDRPDPRRYRAVAPTAGSIVAFDSRRVWHAVAPALRGPRWAMTLWVH
;
A
#
# COMPACT_ATOMS: atom_id res chain seq x y z
N VAL A 1 40.79 58.89 17.59
CA VAL A 1 42.20 59.09 17.20
C VAL A 1 42.54 58.08 16.13
N LEU A 2 42.82 58.53 14.91
CA LEU A 2 43.51 57.78 13.84
C LEU A 2 44.98 58.31 13.78
N PRO A 3 45.96 57.58 13.24
CA PRO A 3 46.23 57.56 11.78
C PRO A 3 46.79 56.21 11.24
N ALA A 4 47.21 56.04 9.97
CA ALA A 4 46.68 56.43 8.63
C ALA A 4 47.62 55.92 7.50
N GLY A 5 47.11 55.74 6.27
CA GLY A 5 47.86 55.61 4.99
C GLY A 5 48.17 54.17 4.53
N GLY A 6 47.97 53.72 3.28
CA GLY A 6 47.56 54.38 2.01
C GLY A 6 48.71 54.39 0.98
N ALA A 7 48.56 54.17 -0.34
CA ALA A 7 47.43 53.87 -1.26
C ALA A 7 48.00 53.09 -2.49
N GLY A 8 47.35 52.72 -3.61
CA GLY A 8 46.01 52.91 -4.22
C GLY A 8 46.14 52.99 -5.78
N LEU A 9 45.05 52.83 -6.58
CA LEU A 9 44.77 53.41 -7.94
C LEU A 9 43.76 52.63 -8.83
N LEU A 10 42.62 53.27 -9.09
CA LEU A 10 41.83 53.41 -10.33
C LEU A 10 41.17 52.23 -11.10
N ALA A 11 39.95 52.53 -11.58
CA ALA A 11 39.12 51.76 -12.52
C ALA A 11 38.63 52.66 -13.67
N PRO A 12 38.05 52.10 -14.76
CA PRO A 12 37.18 52.84 -15.68
C PRO A 12 35.73 52.31 -15.75
N ARG A 13 34.79 53.19 -16.12
CA ARG A 13 33.38 52.88 -16.47
C ARG A 13 33.26 52.39 -17.93
N PRO A 14 32.10 51.82 -18.32
CA PRO A 14 31.22 52.58 -19.22
C PRO A 14 29.70 52.45 -18.93
N ALA A 15 28.89 53.10 -19.78
CA ALA A 15 27.43 53.08 -19.88
C ALA A 15 27.04 53.39 -21.35
N PRO A 16 25.76 53.44 -21.79
CA PRO A 16 24.57 52.62 -21.48
C PRO A 16 23.92 52.00 -22.77
N THR A 17 22.69 51.47 -22.63
CA THR A 17 21.65 51.18 -23.67
C THR A 17 21.92 50.18 -24.81
N GLU A 18 21.16 49.07 -24.83
CA GLU A 18 19.98 48.90 -25.71
C GLU A 18 19.11 47.69 -25.28
N VAL A 19 17.89 47.58 -25.83
CA VAL A 19 16.82 46.64 -25.39
C VAL A 19 16.56 45.57 -26.46
N PRO A 20 16.45 44.29 -26.10
CA PRO A 20 15.71 43.28 -26.85
C PRO A 20 14.34 42.99 -26.22
N GLN A 21 13.29 42.96 -27.04
CA GLN A 21 11.94 42.52 -26.65
C GLN A 21 11.83 40.98 -26.76
N GLY A 22 11.04 40.35 -25.88
CA GLY A 22 10.65 38.94 -26.04
C GLY A 22 10.65 38.13 -24.75
N LEU A 23 9.57 38.22 -23.96
CA LEU A 23 9.31 37.34 -22.82
C LEU A 23 7.96 36.63 -23.01
N PRO A 24 7.89 35.28 -22.88
CA PRO A 24 6.61 34.58 -22.73
C PRO A 24 5.98 34.90 -21.37
N ALA A 25 4.65 34.82 -21.30
CA ALA A 25 3.89 35.29 -20.14
C ALA A 25 4.14 34.48 -18.86
N ALA A 26 4.40 35.17 -17.76
CA ALA A 26 4.46 34.57 -16.43
C ALA A 26 3.06 34.17 -15.94
N VAL A 27 2.92 32.92 -15.51
CA VAL A 27 1.71 32.42 -14.83
C VAL A 27 1.60 33.09 -13.47
N ARG A 28 0.65 34.03 -13.33
CA ARG A 28 0.25 34.55 -12.02
C ARG A 28 -0.82 33.66 -11.41
N ILE A 29 -0.52 33.15 -10.22
CA ILE A 29 -1.46 32.44 -9.36
C ILE A 29 -2.46 33.46 -8.81
N GLU A 30 -3.68 33.50 -9.39
CA GLU A 30 -4.80 34.21 -8.77
C GLU A 30 -5.57 33.28 -7.82
N GLN A 31 -5.69 33.72 -6.56
CA GLN A 31 -6.54 33.06 -5.57
C GLN A 31 -8.02 33.28 -5.91
N HIS A 32 -8.62 32.36 -6.68
CA HIS A 32 -10.06 32.37 -6.87
C HIS A 32 -10.80 31.98 -5.59
N ARG A 33 -11.18 33.00 -4.80
CA ARG A 33 -12.37 32.92 -3.95
C ARG A 33 -13.57 32.62 -4.85
N CYS A 34 -14.07 31.39 -4.81
CA CYS A 34 -15.25 31.00 -5.57
C CYS A 34 -16.52 31.63 -4.97
N ALA A 35 -16.85 32.84 -5.42
CA ALA A 35 -18.13 33.46 -5.13
C ALA A 35 -19.24 32.71 -5.89
N ALA A 36 -20.33 32.38 -5.19
CA ALA A 36 -21.46 31.66 -5.77
C ALA A 36 -22.09 32.45 -6.93
N SER A 37 -22.38 31.76 -8.04
CA SER A 37 -23.32 32.26 -9.05
C SER A 37 -24.14 31.12 -9.66
N GLN A 38 -25.40 31.42 -9.99
CA GLN A 38 -26.44 30.46 -10.33
C GLN A 38 -26.73 30.49 -11.84
N PRO A 39 -26.45 29.44 -12.64
CA PRO A 39 -26.84 29.41 -14.04
C PRO A 39 -28.27 28.88 -14.24
N ALA A 40 -28.62 27.79 -13.54
CA ALA A 40 -29.85 27.03 -13.79
C ALA A 40 -31.13 27.81 -13.44
N ASN A 41 -31.14 28.53 -12.31
CA ASN A 41 -32.30 29.34 -11.92
C ASN A 41 -32.50 30.56 -12.83
N ALA A 42 -31.44 31.08 -13.48
CA ALA A 42 -31.56 32.26 -14.34
C ALA A 42 -32.36 31.94 -15.62
N ALA A 43 -32.10 30.80 -16.26
CA ALA A 43 -32.83 30.37 -17.46
C ALA A 43 -34.31 30.06 -17.15
N PHE A 44 -34.59 29.35 -16.05
CA PHE A 44 -35.97 29.04 -15.65
C PHE A 44 -36.73 30.30 -15.20
N THR A 45 -36.11 31.19 -14.41
CA THR A 45 -36.70 32.47 -14.01
C THR A 45 -36.92 33.39 -15.21
N ALA A 46 -36.02 33.41 -16.20
CA ALA A 46 -36.21 34.16 -17.43
C ALA A 46 -37.38 33.61 -18.26
N MET A 47 -37.54 32.29 -18.36
CA MET A 47 -38.68 31.68 -19.06
C MET A 47 -40.01 32.01 -18.37
N VAL A 48 -40.08 31.88 -17.04
CA VAL A 48 -41.27 32.23 -16.24
C VAL A 48 -41.56 33.74 -16.30
N ALA A 49 -40.52 34.58 -16.27
CA ALA A 49 -40.66 36.04 -16.43
C ALA A 49 -41.17 36.41 -17.83
N CYS A 50 -40.70 35.76 -18.90
CA CYS A 50 -41.20 35.97 -20.26
C CYS A 50 -42.70 35.59 -20.39
N ILE A 51 -43.12 34.50 -19.76
CA ILE A 51 -44.54 34.07 -19.74
C ILE A 51 -45.38 35.08 -18.95
N ALA A 52 -44.92 35.52 -17.77
CA ALA A 52 -45.60 36.55 -16.97
C ALA A 52 -45.68 37.91 -17.68
N PHE A 53 -44.63 38.31 -18.41
CA PHE A 53 -44.58 39.58 -19.14
C PHE A 53 -45.44 39.55 -20.42
N ALA A 54 -45.58 38.39 -21.06
CA ALA A 54 -46.53 38.19 -22.17
C ALA A 54 -47.98 38.30 -21.69
N ALA A 55 -48.33 37.70 -20.55
CA ALA A 55 -49.66 37.80 -19.95
C ALA A 55 -49.99 39.25 -19.53
N ALA A 56 -49.03 39.98 -18.97
CA ALA A 56 -49.22 41.36 -18.50
C ALA A 56 -49.50 42.39 -19.62
N ARG A 57 -49.28 42.05 -20.90
CA ARG A 57 -49.43 43.00 -22.03
C ARG A 57 -50.80 43.01 -22.71
N ARG A 58 -51.73 42.13 -22.35
CA ARG A 58 -53.11 42.09 -22.88
C ARG A 58 -54.17 42.06 -21.77
N GLY A 59 -54.28 43.16 -21.00
CA GLY A 59 -55.21 43.18 -19.86
C GLY A 59 -55.43 44.52 -19.15
N ARG A 60 -55.30 45.68 -19.80
CA ARG A 60 -55.62 46.97 -19.15
C ARG A 60 -57.11 47.35 -19.31
N ARG A 61 -57.94 46.98 -18.35
CA ARG A 61 -59.18 47.71 -18.00
C ARG A 61 -59.17 48.10 -16.52
N ARG A 62 -59.56 49.35 -16.21
CA ARG A 62 -59.50 49.97 -14.88
C ARG A 62 -60.70 49.60 -13.99
N VAL A 63 -60.45 49.02 -12.80
CA VAL A 63 -61.19 49.19 -11.51
C VAL A 63 -60.18 48.89 -10.37
N GLY A 64 -60.17 49.52 -9.18
CA GLY A 64 -60.85 50.77 -8.81
C GLY A 64 -60.96 51.15 -7.31
N GLY A 65 -60.42 50.42 -6.32
CA GLY A 65 -60.75 50.69 -4.90
C GLY A 65 -59.86 50.13 -3.78
N ARG A 66 -59.35 51.05 -2.95
CA ARG A 66 -59.20 51.03 -1.46
C ARG A 66 -58.70 49.78 -0.68
N SER A 67 -57.54 49.95 -0.05
CA SER A 67 -57.28 49.94 1.42
C SER A 67 -57.79 48.79 2.33
N ALA A 68 -56.86 48.15 3.06
CA ALA A 68 -56.83 48.20 4.53
C ALA A 68 -55.47 47.75 5.14
N ARG A 69 -55.08 48.35 6.28
CA ARG A 69 -54.05 47.86 7.22
C ARG A 69 -54.66 46.90 8.24
N ALA A 70 -53.87 45.98 8.79
CA ALA A 70 -53.93 45.60 10.21
C ALA A 70 -52.56 45.09 10.70
N HIS A 71 -52.33 45.12 12.02
CA HIS A 71 -51.00 45.07 12.63
C HIS A 71 -51.07 44.27 13.95
N ARG A 72 -49.98 43.57 14.31
CA ARG A 72 -49.64 43.10 15.68
C ARG A 72 -50.60 42.06 16.30
N ALA A 73 -50.34 41.44 17.45
CA ALA A 73 -49.14 40.87 18.10
C ALA A 73 -49.63 40.27 19.45
N GLY A 74 -48.95 39.29 20.05
CA GLY A 74 -49.30 38.89 21.43
C GLY A 74 -48.87 37.50 21.89
N THR A 75 -47.71 37.42 22.53
CA THR A 75 -47.22 36.31 23.36
C THR A 75 -47.92 36.22 24.73
N TRP A 76 -48.17 35.00 25.24
CA TRP A 76 -48.12 34.52 26.65
C TRP A 76 -48.27 32.97 26.64
N GLY A 77 -47.82 32.16 27.61
CA GLY A 77 -46.93 32.45 28.74
C GLY A 77 -46.91 31.40 29.88
N LEU A 78 -45.99 30.43 29.83
CA LEU A 78 -45.50 29.55 30.94
C LEU A 78 -46.46 28.58 31.68
N LEU A 79 -45.98 27.35 31.90
CA LEU A 79 -46.03 26.63 33.19
C LEU A 79 -44.99 25.48 33.25
N ARG A 80 -44.41 25.24 34.44
CA ARG A 80 -43.37 24.24 34.74
C ARG A 80 -43.69 23.51 36.05
N SER A 81 -43.55 22.18 36.09
CA SER A 81 -43.16 21.35 37.25
C SER A 81 -43.13 19.86 36.82
N THR A 82 -41.96 19.20 36.69
CA THR A 82 -41.14 18.52 37.72
C THR A 82 -41.76 17.27 38.38
N VAL A 83 -41.32 16.09 37.94
CA VAL A 83 -41.08 14.91 38.80
C VAL A 83 -39.76 14.27 38.35
N SER A 84 -38.95 13.79 39.30
CA SER A 84 -37.77 12.96 39.06
C SER A 84 -37.73 11.85 40.09
N ALA A 85 -37.49 10.60 39.68
CA ALA A 85 -36.54 9.68 40.30
C ALA A 85 -36.54 8.28 39.64
N ARG A 86 -35.39 7.96 39.04
CA ARG A 86 -34.71 6.65 38.94
C ARG A 86 -35.42 5.39 39.49
N LEU A 87 -35.29 4.31 38.72
CA LEU A 87 -34.63 3.09 39.22
C LEU A 87 -33.84 2.43 38.07
N ALA A 88 -32.73 1.78 38.40
CA ALA A 88 -31.81 1.19 37.43
C ALA A 88 -32.07 -0.31 37.26
N ALA A 89 -31.93 -0.81 36.03
CA ALA A 89 -31.81 -2.23 35.72
C ALA A 89 -30.60 -2.40 34.81
N SER A 90 -29.71 -3.35 35.14
CA SER A 90 -28.60 -3.72 34.28
C SER A 90 -29.14 -4.47 33.05
N PRO A 91 -28.65 -4.22 31.83
CA PRO A 91 -28.91 -5.12 30.72
C PRO A 91 -28.21 -6.45 31.01
N ALA A 92 -28.94 -7.55 30.84
CA ALA A 92 -28.35 -8.88 30.77
C ALA A 92 -27.72 -9.10 29.38
N GLU A 93 -26.72 -9.98 29.29
CA GLU A 93 -26.17 -10.41 28.00
C GLU A 93 -27.28 -11.04 27.14
N PRO A 94 -27.39 -10.69 25.84
CA PRO A 94 -28.23 -11.43 24.92
C PRO A 94 -27.60 -12.81 24.66
N PRO A 95 -28.39 -13.90 24.62
CA PRO A 95 -27.86 -15.22 24.30
C PRO A 95 -27.38 -15.26 22.84
N ALA A 96 -26.32 -16.03 22.58
CA ALA A 96 -25.84 -16.29 21.22
C ALA A 96 -26.93 -17.03 20.42
N ALA A 97 -27.43 -16.39 19.37
CA ALA A 97 -28.44 -16.97 18.49
C ALA A 97 -27.78 -18.04 17.59
N GLY A 98 -28.26 -19.28 17.69
CA GLY A 98 -27.74 -20.40 16.89
C GLY A 98 -28.14 -20.31 15.41
N ALA A 99 -27.29 -20.85 14.53
CA ALA A 99 -27.38 -20.72 13.08
C ALA A 99 -28.75 -21.08 12.46
N ALA A 100 -29.56 -21.94 13.10
CA ALA A 100 -30.85 -22.38 12.58
C ALA A 100 -31.99 -21.33 12.67
N GLU A 101 -31.90 -20.31 13.53
CA GLU A 101 -32.97 -19.30 13.66
C GLU A 101 -32.85 -18.13 12.67
N VAL A 102 -31.68 -17.94 12.05
CA VAL A 102 -31.36 -16.73 11.26
C VAL A 102 -32.10 -16.68 9.93
N GLY A 103 -32.23 -17.80 9.22
CA GLY A 103 -32.81 -17.83 7.87
C GLY A 103 -34.34 -17.63 7.82
N ALA A 104 -35.07 -18.28 8.73
CA ALA A 104 -36.54 -18.37 8.67
C ALA A 104 -37.25 -17.02 8.90
N GLY A 105 -36.68 -16.15 9.75
CA GLY A 105 -37.22 -14.81 10.01
C GLY A 105 -36.83 -13.76 8.95
N TRP A 106 -35.64 -13.90 8.36
CA TRP A 106 -35.09 -12.93 7.41
C TRP A 106 -35.93 -12.81 6.12
N ARG A 107 -36.28 -13.94 5.49
CA ARG A 107 -36.97 -13.94 4.19
C ARG A 107 -38.35 -13.26 4.28
N GLY A 108 -39.15 -13.63 5.27
CA GLY A 108 -40.49 -13.06 5.45
C GLY A 108 -40.46 -11.55 5.75
N TRP A 109 -39.42 -11.05 6.42
CA TRP A 109 -39.21 -9.61 6.60
C TRP A 109 -38.80 -8.92 5.29
N ALA A 110 -37.90 -9.51 4.49
CA ALA A 110 -37.48 -8.96 3.21
C ALA A 110 -38.65 -8.89 2.21
N GLU A 111 -39.45 -9.95 2.11
CA GLU A 111 -40.66 -10.00 1.27
C GLU A 111 -41.71 -8.98 1.72
N ALA A 112 -41.87 -8.74 3.03
CA ALA A 112 -42.77 -7.71 3.56
C ALA A 112 -42.34 -6.27 3.22
N LEU A 113 -41.07 -6.05 2.87
CA LEU A 113 -40.55 -4.79 2.31
C LEU A 113 -40.55 -4.75 0.78
N GLY A 114 -41.09 -5.78 0.12
CA GLY A 114 -41.07 -5.88 -1.35
C GLY A 114 -39.68 -6.10 -1.93
N VAL A 115 -38.73 -6.64 -1.15
CA VAL A 115 -37.42 -7.07 -1.67
C VAL A 115 -37.57 -8.38 -2.42
N ALA A 116 -37.13 -8.42 -3.68
CA ALA A 116 -37.11 -9.64 -4.47
C ALA A 116 -35.71 -10.29 -4.38
N ALA A 117 -35.60 -11.42 -3.68
CA ALA A 117 -34.38 -12.22 -3.57
C ALA A 117 -34.69 -13.74 -3.67
N PRO A 118 -35.21 -14.22 -4.82
CA PRO A 118 -35.75 -15.57 -4.93
C PRO A 118 -34.68 -16.67 -4.95
N LYS A 119 -33.51 -16.36 -5.55
CA LYS A 119 -32.42 -17.33 -5.80
C LYS A 119 -31.36 -17.38 -4.70
N VAL A 120 -31.45 -16.57 -3.64
CA VAL A 120 -30.46 -16.52 -2.55
C VAL A 120 -31.09 -16.73 -1.17
N GLU A 121 -30.32 -17.29 -0.24
CA GLU A 121 -30.66 -17.49 1.17
C GLU A 121 -29.53 -16.91 2.05
N LEU A 122 -29.88 -16.39 3.23
CA LEU A 122 -28.91 -15.95 4.23
C LEU A 122 -28.42 -17.17 5.03
N ASP A 123 -27.11 -17.38 5.11
CA ASP A 123 -26.50 -18.55 5.76
C ASP A 123 -25.24 -18.18 6.57
N THR A 124 -24.75 -19.13 7.38
CA THR A 124 -23.49 -19.03 8.13
C THR A 124 -22.44 -19.90 7.47
N LEU A 125 -21.41 -19.25 6.93
CA LEU A 125 -20.36 -19.86 6.12
C LEU A 125 -19.02 -19.79 6.87
N SER A 126 -17.96 -20.29 6.26
CA SER A 126 -16.59 -20.07 6.73
C SER A 126 -15.83 -19.17 5.77
N ASP A 127 -15.03 -18.24 6.29
CA ASP A 127 -14.12 -17.44 5.47
C ASP A 127 -12.89 -18.26 5.01
N ALA A 128 -12.01 -17.63 4.23
CA ALA A 128 -10.78 -18.25 3.72
C ALA A 128 -9.76 -18.67 4.81
N PHE A 129 -10.04 -18.36 6.08
CA PHE A 129 -9.24 -18.70 7.25
C PHE A 129 -10.01 -19.55 8.28
N GLY A 130 -11.22 -20.01 7.95
CA GLY A 130 -12.04 -20.89 8.80
C GLY A 130 -12.86 -20.18 9.89
N ALA A 131 -12.94 -18.85 9.91
CA ALA A 131 -13.80 -18.11 10.83
C ALA A 131 -15.27 -18.10 10.35
N GLU A 132 -16.23 -18.10 11.28
CA GLU A 132 -17.65 -17.99 10.94
C GLU A 132 -17.96 -16.64 10.27
N LEU A 133 -18.56 -16.70 9.08
CA LEU A 133 -18.87 -15.57 8.23
C LEU A 133 -20.32 -15.67 7.75
N ARG A 134 -21.18 -14.76 8.20
CA ARG A 134 -22.52 -14.62 7.63
C ARG A 134 -22.40 -14.19 6.16
N GLY A 135 -23.18 -14.82 5.27
CA GLY A 135 -23.19 -14.50 3.85
C GLY A 135 -24.45 -14.97 3.16
N MET A 136 -24.47 -14.89 1.83
CA MET A 136 -25.55 -15.45 1.02
C MET A 136 -25.10 -16.67 0.23
N VAL A 137 -25.98 -17.66 0.11
CA VAL A 137 -25.82 -18.85 -0.75
C VAL A 137 -26.89 -18.90 -1.83
N ALA A 138 -26.55 -19.45 -2.98
CA ALA A 138 -27.49 -19.68 -4.07
C ALA A 138 -28.39 -20.90 -3.80
N ARG A 139 -29.70 -20.75 -3.98
CA ARG A 139 -30.73 -21.79 -3.81
C ARG A 139 -31.08 -22.53 -5.10
N SER A 140 -30.52 -22.07 -6.21
CA SER A 140 -30.80 -22.50 -7.58
C SER A 140 -29.77 -21.83 -8.50
N SER A 141 -29.57 -22.33 -9.71
CA SER A 141 -28.62 -21.70 -10.65
C SER A 141 -28.94 -20.21 -10.88
N VAL A 142 -27.91 -19.38 -10.76
CA VAL A 142 -27.95 -17.95 -11.09
C VAL A 142 -27.35 -17.77 -12.48
N GLU A 143 -28.07 -17.11 -13.38
CA GLU A 143 -27.65 -16.82 -14.75
C GLU A 143 -26.98 -15.44 -14.84
N SER A 144 -26.04 -15.28 -15.79
CA SER A 144 -25.32 -14.01 -15.98
C SER A 144 -26.26 -12.85 -16.32
N ASP A 145 -26.00 -11.69 -15.72
CA ASP A 145 -26.69 -10.41 -15.86
C ASP A 145 -28.18 -10.40 -15.43
N GLU A 146 -28.71 -11.51 -14.89
CA GLU A 146 -30.04 -11.52 -14.28
C GLU A 146 -30.05 -10.73 -12.95
N PRO A 147 -31.20 -10.12 -12.56
CA PRO A 147 -31.31 -9.42 -11.28
C PRO A 147 -31.38 -10.45 -10.13
N LEU A 148 -30.32 -10.50 -9.33
CA LEU A 148 -30.18 -11.40 -8.18
C LEU A 148 -31.04 -10.94 -6.98
N ILE A 149 -30.95 -9.64 -6.70
CA ILE A 149 -31.66 -8.97 -5.60
C ILE A 149 -32.18 -7.64 -6.14
N THR A 150 -33.48 -7.34 -5.94
CA THR A 150 -34.00 -5.97 -6.10
C THR A 150 -34.59 -5.43 -4.80
N VAL A 151 -34.28 -4.17 -4.47
CA VAL A 151 -34.69 -3.51 -3.24
C VAL A 151 -35.35 -2.15 -3.56
N PRO A 152 -36.62 -1.93 -3.19
CA PRO A 152 -37.29 -0.65 -3.41
C PRO A 152 -36.51 0.51 -2.74
N ALA A 153 -36.25 1.58 -3.50
CA ALA A 153 -35.38 2.67 -3.04
C ALA A 153 -35.93 3.47 -1.83
N ALA A 154 -37.21 3.27 -1.49
CA ALA A 154 -37.83 3.80 -0.27
C ALA A 154 -37.35 3.09 1.02
N HIS A 155 -36.73 1.90 0.90
CA HIS A 155 -36.23 1.10 2.03
C HIS A 155 -34.70 1.11 2.15
N ALA A 156 -33.99 1.80 1.26
CA ALA A 156 -32.55 2.02 1.36
C ALA A 156 -32.22 3.33 2.10
N LEU A 157 -31.18 3.34 2.93
CA LEU A 157 -30.64 4.57 3.51
C LEU A 157 -29.78 5.26 2.46
N GLN A 158 -30.20 6.43 1.98
CA GLN A 158 -29.53 7.13 0.88
C GLN A 158 -29.32 8.62 1.16
N THR A 159 -28.21 9.15 0.63
CA THR A 159 -27.91 10.59 0.58
C THR A 159 -27.25 10.94 -0.76
N THR A 160 -27.37 12.21 -1.17
CA THR A 160 -26.73 12.75 -2.38
C THR A 160 -25.81 13.90 -1.98
N THR A 161 -24.64 14.02 -2.60
CA THR A 161 -23.70 15.13 -2.35
C THR A 161 -24.41 16.50 -2.47
N GLY A 162 -24.35 17.31 -1.41
CA GLY A 162 -25.02 18.62 -1.34
C GLY A 162 -26.55 18.58 -1.20
N GLY A 163 -27.16 17.39 -1.13
CA GLY A 163 -28.60 17.19 -1.02
C GLY A 163 -29.21 17.66 0.32
N ASN A 164 -30.54 17.82 0.32
CA ASN A 164 -31.30 18.13 1.53
C ASN A 164 -31.37 16.92 2.47
N CYS A 165 -31.52 17.15 3.78
CA CYS A 165 -31.65 16.08 4.76
C CYS A 165 -33.01 15.35 4.63
N PRO A 166 -33.04 14.01 4.50
CA PRO A 166 -34.28 13.22 4.51
C PRO A 166 -35.11 13.36 5.79
N LEU A 167 -34.48 13.71 6.92
CA LEU A 167 -35.15 13.93 8.21
C LEU A 167 -35.77 15.34 8.34
N GLY A 168 -35.79 16.13 7.25
CA GLY A 168 -36.42 17.44 7.20
C GLY A 168 -35.93 18.38 8.30
N SER A 169 -36.83 18.84 9.16
CA SER A 169 -36.50 19.80 10.22
C SER A 169 -35.90 19.17 11.50
N GLU A 170 -35.73 17.85 11.56
CA GLU A 170 -35.05 17.17 12.69
C GLU A 170 -33.53 17.41 12.68
N VAL A 171 -32.95 17.83 11.55
CA VAL A 171 -31.54 18.18 11.39
C VAL A 171 -31.42 19.56 10.73
N VAL A 172 -30.54 20.42 11.22
CA VAL A 172 -30.26 21.72 10.61
C VAL A 172 -29.57 21.52 9.25
N GLY A 173 -30.20 21.99 8.17
CA GLY A 173 -29.75 21.75 6.79
C GLY A 173 -28.31 22.21 6.51
N ALA A 174 -27.87 23.34 7.09
CA ALA A 174 -26.49 23.81 6.95
C ALA A 174 -25.48 22.85 7.61
N CYS A 175 -25.82 22.27 8.77
CA CYS A 175 -24.99 21.25 9.43
C CYS A 175 -24.97 19.96 8.62
N TRP A 176 -26.13 19.52 8.11
CA TRP A 176 -26.23 18.35 7.23
C TRP A 176 -25.33 18.48 5.98
N GLN A 177 -25.36 19.63 5.30
CA GLN A 177 -24.55 19.87 4.10
C GLN A 177 -23.04 19.95 4.39
N ALA A 178 -22.64 20.25 5.64
CA ALA A 178 -21.24 20.23 6.07
C ALA A 178 -20.73 18.83 6.45
N LEU A 179 -21.63 17.85 6.67
CA LEU A 179 -21.24 16.48 7.01
C LEU A 179 -20.77 15.72 5.76
N PRO A 180 -19.71 14.88 5.87
CA PRO A 180 -19.37 13.92 4.82
C PRO A 180 -20.49 12.87 4.68
N TRP A 181 -20.60 12.27 3.49
CA TRP A 181 -21.67 11.32 3.15
C TRP A 181 -21.82 10.15 4.15
N TRP A 182 -20.72 9.66 4.72
CA TRP A 182 -20.74 8.56 5.69
C TRP A 182 -21.31 9.00 7.04
N ALA A 183 -21.10 10.25 7.44
CA ALA A 183 -21.68 10.81 8.66
C ALA A 183 -23.17 11.10 8.45
N GLN A 184 -23.56 11.59 7.26
CA GLN A 184 -24.96 11.75 6.87
C GLN A 184 -25.73 10.43 6.97
N LEU A 185 -25.23 9.35 6.36
CA LEU A 185 -25.85 8.02 6.44
C LEU A 185 -25.84 7.46 7.87
N ALA A 186 -24.78 7.69 8.66
CA ALA A 186 -24.74 7.28 10.06
C ALA A 186 -25.81 7.99 10.92
N VAL A 187 -26.05 9.29 10.69
CA VAL A 187 -27.16 10.03 11.32
C VAL A 187 -28.52 9.44 10.96
N LEU A 188 -28.72 9.02 9.70
CA LEU A 188 -29.96 8.32 9.30
C LEU A 188 -30.10 6.97 10.00
N LEU A 189 -29.03 6.17 10.06
CA LEU A 189 -29.05 4.84 10.67
C LEU A 189 -29.33 4.90 12.19
N VAL A 190 -28.67 5.80 12.93
CA VAL A 190 -28.97 6.01 14.36
C VAL A 190 -30.43 6.46 14.54
N ARG A 191 -30.92 7.37 13.68
CA ARG A 191 -32.31 7.83 13.78
C ARG A 191 -33.32 6.72 13.50
N GLU A 192 -33.00 5.80 12.60
CA GLU A 192 -33.83 4.64 12.29
C GLU A 192 -33.85 3.64 13.46
N GLY A 193 -32.70 3.35 14.08
CA GLY A 193 -32.63 2.56 15.31
C GLY A 193 -33.45 3.17 16.46
N GLN A 194 -33.41 4.49 16.63
CA GLN A 194 -34.21 5.21 17.63
C GLN A 194 -35.73 5.14 17.42
N ARG A 195 -36.20 4.85 16.19
CA ARG A 195 -37.63 4.59 15.93
C ARG A 195 -38.07 3.22 16.43
N GLY A 196 -37.12 2.30 16.67
CA GLY A 196 -37.39 0.95 17.20
C GLY A 196 -38.47 0.24 16.38
N ARG A 197 -39.46 -0.34 17.06
CA ARG A 197 -40.61 -1.04 16.40
C ARG A 197 -41.49 -0.14 15.51
N GLY A 198 -41.29 1.19 15.52
CA GLY A 198 -41.94 2.11 14.59
C GLY A 198 -41.24 2.22 13.22
N SER A 199 -40.05 1.62 13.07
CA SER A 199 -39.34 1.49 11.81
C SER A 199 -39.72 0.20 11.07
N ALA A 200 -39.92 0.29 9.76
CA ALA A 200 -40.05 -0.89 8.89
C ALA A 200 -38.71 -1.65 8.73
N LEU A 201 -37.59 -0.97 8.97
CA LEU A 201 -36.23 -1.49 8.91
C LEU A 201 -35.74 -2.03 10.27
N ALA A 202 -36.57 -2.03 11.32
CA ALA A 202 -36.18 -2.38 12.69
C ALA A 202 -35.46 -3.75 12.79
N SER A 203 -35.95 -4.75 12.07
CA SER A 203 -35.35 -6.09 12.03
C SER A 203 -33.95 -6.10 11.40
N TRP A 204 -33.73 -5.31 10.34
CA TRP A 204 -32.42 -5.16 9.72
C TRP A 204 -31.46 -4.35 10.59
N VAL A 205 -31.92 -3.25 11.19
CA VAL A 205 -31.08 -2.47 12.11
C VAL A 205 -30.61 -3.34 13.29
N ALA A 206 -31.47 -4.23 13.80
CA ALA A 206 -31.13 -5.18 14.85
C ALA A 206 -30.27 -6.37 14.39
N SER A 207 -30.13 -6.64 13.09
CA SER A 207 -29.30 -7.71 12.54
C SER A 207 -27.92 -7.22 12.05
N LEU A 208 -27.67 -5.90 12.04
CA LEU A 208 -26.35 -5.33 11.76
C LEU A 208 -25.34 -5.76 12.83
N PRO A 209 -24.06 -5.97 12.49
CA PRO A 209 -23.04 -6.28 13.49
C PRO A 209 -22.92 -5.17 14.53
N HIS A 210 -22.75 -5.57 15.80
CA HIS A 210 -22.35 -4.66 16.87
C HIS A 210 -20.86 -4.80 17.23
N ASP A 211 -20.28 -5.97 16.99
CA ASP A 211 -18.83 -6.18 17.06
C ASP A 211 -18.16 -5.76 15.74
N PHE A 212 -17.05 -5.03 15.89
CA PHE A 212 -16.15 -4.57 14.84
C PHE A 212 -14.70 -4.61 15.34
N ALA A 213 -14.36 -5.57 16.20
CA ALA A 213 -13.03 -5.71 16.82
C ALA A 213 -11.89 -5.81 15.80
N THR A 214 -12.15 -6.32 14.59
CA THR A 214 -11.15 -6.43 13.52
C THR A 214 -10.95 -5.14 12.70
N VAL A 215 -11.80 -4.12 12.86
CA VAL A 215 -11.66 -2.84 12.14
C VAL A 215 -10.65 -1.95 12.87
N PRO A 216 -9.53 -1.54 12.25
CA PRO A 216 -8.44 -0.79 12.92
C PRO A 216 -8.85 0.51 13.60
N LEU A 217 -9.98 1.11 13.20
CA LEU A 217 -10.55 2.28 13.85
C LEU A 217 -10.78 2.04 15.36
N ASN A 218 -11.12 0.80 15.76
CA ASN A 218 -11.39 0.35 17.13
C ASN A 218 -10.15 -0.10 17.92
N TRP A 219 -9.01 -0.30 17.26
CA TRP A 219 -7.80 -0.80 17.91
C TRP A 219 -7.20 0.27 18.84
N SER A 220 -6.41 -0.14 19.83
CA SER A 220 -5.48 0.74 20.54
C SER A 220 -4.32 1.15 19.62
N ASP A 221 -3.48 2.11 20.04
CA ASP A 221 -2.28 2.45 19.27
C ASP A 221 -1.25 1.30 19.28
N ALA A 222 -1.13 0.56 20.39
CA ALA A 222 -0.27 -0.62 20.46
C ALA A 222 -0.73 -1.76 19.52
N GLU A 223 -2.04 -1.94 19.34
CA GLU A 223 -2.59 -2.89 18.36
C GLU A 223 -2.44 -2.40 16.92
N LEU A 224 -2.47 -1.08 16.67
CA LEU A 224 -2.12 -0.53 15.36
C LEU A 224 -0.64 -0.74 15.03
N ASP A 225 0.25 -0.63 16.01
CA ASP A 225 1.69 -0.82 15.79
C ASP A 225 2.02 -2.28 15.39
N LEU A 226 1.14 -3.26 15.68
CA LEU A 226 1.23 -4.66 15.18
C LEU A 226 1.10 -4.78 13.65
N LEU A 227 0.58 -3.76 12.96
CA LEU A 227 0.54 -3.72 11.50
C LEU A 227 1.94 -3.55 10.89
N GLU A 228 2.89 -2.99 11.64
CA GLU A 228 4.26 -2.64 11.20
C GLU A 228 4.32 -1.86 9.87
N TYR A 229 3.23 -1.19 9.51
CA TYR A 229 3.03 -0.56 8.20
C TYR A 229 2.50 0.88 8.41
N PRO A 230 3.40 1.88 8.46
CA PRO A 230 3.09 3.23 8.91
C PRO A 230 1.93 3.90 8.16
N THR A 231 1.84 3.69 6.84
CA THR A 231 0.84 4.32 5.97
C THR A 231 -0.60 4.04 6.42
N LEU A 232 -0.92 2.78 6.79
CA LEU A 232 -2.26 2.45 7.29
C LEU A 232 -2.49 3.01 8.70
N VAL A 233 -1.48 2.94 9.57
CA VAL A 233 -1.54 3.48 10.94
C VAL A 233 -1.88 4.98 10.91
N GLU A 234 -1.24 5.75 10.03
CA GLU A 234 -1.53 7.17 9.85
C GLU A 234 -2.92 7.44 9.25
N ARG A 235 -3.32 6.66 8.23
CA ARG A 235 -4.67 6.72 7.63
C ARG A 235 -5.75 6.49 8.70
N VAL A 236 -5.55 5.55 9.63
CA VAL A 236 -6.47 5.29 10.76
C VAL A 236 -6.41 6.40 11.82
N ARG A 237 -5.23 6.89 12.20
CA ARG A 237 -5.08 8.04 13.12
C ARG A 237 -5.77 9.29 12.57
N ARG A 238 -5.77 9.51 11.24
CA ARG A 238 -6.55 10.57 10.57
C ARG A 238 -8.05 10.30 10.64
N GLN A 239 -8.49 9.08 10.35
CA GLN A 239 -9.90 8.66 10.43
C GLN A 239 -10.49 8.87 11.84
N ARG A 240 -9.72 8.66 12.92
CA ARG A 240 -10.13 8.98 14.31
C ARG A 240 -10.34 10.48 14.56
N ARG A 241 -9.64 11.37 13.83
CA ARG A 241 -9.87 12.82 13.90
C ARG A 241 -11.15 13.19 13.15
N GLU A 242 -11.25 12.75 11.89
CA GLU A 242 -12.43 12.95 11.04
C GLU A 242 -13.73 12.50 11.72
N LEU A 243 -13.73 11.34 12.40
CA LEU A 243 -14.88 10.83 13.15
C LEU A 243 -15.33 11.79 14.27
N ARG A 244 -14.40 12.30 15.08
CA ARG A 244 -14.71 13.21 16.20
C ARG A 244 -15.23 14.54 15.69
N ASP A 245 -14.61 15.09 14.65
CA ASP A 245 -15.02 16.36 14.05
C ASP A 245 -16.43 16.24 13.43
N ALA A 246 -16.71 15.12 12.73
CA ALA A 246 -18.02 14.83 12.18
C ALA A 246 -19.08 14.57 13.27
N HIS A 247 -18.74 13.90 14.37
CA HIS A 247 -19.66 13.67 15.49
C HIS A 247 -20.04 14.99 16.17
N ALA A 248 -19.09 15.89 16.39
CA ALA A 248 -19.33 17.22 16.94
C ALA A 248 -20.24 18.05 16.02
N ALA A 249 -19.96 18.05 14.71
CA ALA A 249 -20.79 18.74 13.71
C ALA A 249 -22.21 18.16 13.60
N ALA A 250 -22.35 16.83 13.65
CA ALA A 250 -23.65 16.15 13.60
C ALA A 250 -24.47 16.43 14.86
N THR A 251 -23.84 16.36 16.05
CA THR A 251 -24.49 16.64 17.34
C THR A 251 -24.97 18.09 17.44
N ALA A 252 -24.21 19.05 16.90
CA ALA A 252 -24.65 20.44 16.83
C ALA A 252 -25.84 20.68 15.88
N GLY A 253 -26.01 19.83 14.86
CA GLY A 253 -27.08 19.93 13.86
C GLY A 253 -28.35 19.14 14.17
N CYS A 254 -28.27 18.04 14.92
CA CYS A 254 -29.39 17.15 15.21
C CYS A 254 -30.26 17.67 16.37
N ARG A 255 -31.59 17.54 16.23
CA ARG A 255 -32.58 17.86 17.27
C ARG A 255 -33.00 16.67 18.12
N PHE A 256 -32.25 15.58 18.04
CA PHE A 256 -32.42 14.34 18.79
C PHE A 256 -31.06 13.91 19.37
N PRO A 257 -31.02 13.09 20.44
CA PRO A 257 -29.77 12.63 21.03
C PRO A 257 -28.94 11.85 20.02
N LEU A 258 -27.62 12.12 19.96
CA LEU A 258 -26.68 11.39 19.10
C LEU A 258 -25.47 10.96 19.94
N PRO A 259 -25.56 9.89 20.74
CA PRO A 259 -24.44 9.38 21.53
C PRO A 259 -23.23 9.04 20.64
N GLU A 260 -22.02 9.27 21.13
CA GLU A 260 -20.78 9.00 20.38
C GLU A 260 -20.66 7.50 20.03
N ALA A 261 -21.04 6.62 20.94
CA ALA A 261 -21.05 5.16 20.72
C ALA A 261 -21.97 4.77 19.56
N ASP A 262 -23.24 5.21 19.59
CA ASP A 262 -24.23 4.94 18.54
C ASP A 262 -23.77 5.48 17.18
N PHE A 263 -23.25 6.72 17.16
CA PHE A 263 -22.74 7.34 15.93
C PHE A 263 -21.52 6.60 15.39
N ARG A 264 -20.57 6.22 16.25
CA ARG A 264 -19.38 5.44 15.88
C ARG A 264 -19.76 4.07 15.31
N TRP A 265 -20.65 3.35 15.98
CA TRP A 265 -21.21 2.08 15.51
C TRP A 265 -21.86 2.26 14.13
N ALA A 266 -22.70 3.28 13.96
CA ALA A 266 -23.35 3.56 12.69
C ALA A 266 -22.36 3.93 11.57
N VAL A 267 -21.28 4.66 11.88
CA VAL A 267 -20.20 4.95 10.90
C VAL A 267 -19.46 3.68 10.48
N LEU A 268 -19.18 2.76 11.40
CA LEU A 268 -18.58 1.45 11.10
C LEU A 268 -19.50 0.61 10.22
N ALA A 269 -20.78 0.49 10.59
CA ALA A 269 -21.79 -0.23 9.82
C ALA A 269 -21.98 0.36 8.42
N VAL A 270 -22.03 1.69 8.28
CA VAL A 270 -22.17 2.38 6.99
C VAL A 270 -20.93 2.21 6.11
N ARG A 271 -19.71 2.44 6.65
CA ARG A 271 -18.48 2.43 5.81
C ARG A 271 -18.12 1.04 5.29
N SER A 272 -18.60 -0.02 5.94
CA SER A 272 -18.45 -1.41 5.52
C SER A 272 -19.56 -1.91 4.57
N ARG A 273 -20.59 -1.09 4.28
CA ARG A 273 -21.80 -1.53 3.54
C ARG A 273 -22.30 -0.56 2.47
N ALA A 274 -21.77 0.67 2.43
CA ALA A 274 -22.25 1.69 1.53
C ALA A 274 -21.59 1.60 0.15
N PHE A 275 -22.40 1.54 -0.90
CA PHE A 275 -21.96 1.75 -2.28
C PHE A 275 -22.32 3.17 -2.76
N SER A 276 -21.78 3.55 -3.92
CA SER A 276 -22.08 4.86 -4.51
C SER A 276 -22.09 4.81 -6.04
N GLY A 277 -23.06 5.49 -6.64
CA GLY A 277 -23.20 5.63 -8.09
C GLY A 277 -23.54 7.05 -8.52
N PRO A 278 -23.66 7.31 -9.83
CA PRO A 278 -24.21 8.55 -10.33
C PRO A 278 -25.62 8.79 -9.78
N TYR A 279 -26.00 10.05 -9.60
CA TYR A 279 -27.37 10.42 -9.31
C TYR A 279 -28.20 10.39 -10.61
N GLU A 280 -29.24 9.58 -10.66
CA GLU A 280 -30.03 9.32 -11.88
C GLU A 280 -31.42 9.96 -11.87
N GLY A 281 -31.60 11.04 -11.09
CA GLY A 281 -32.82 11.84 -11.10
C GLY A 281 -33.84 11.52 -10.00
N ARG A 282 -35.05 12.08 -10.17
CA ARG A 282 -36.09 12.08 -9.13
C ARG A 282 -36.95 10.82 -9.13
N GLY A 283 -37.53 10.52 -7.97
CA GLY A 283 -38.47 9.40 -7.80
C GLY A 283 -39.74 9.53 -8.67
N PRO A 284 -40.47 8.44 -8.92
CA PRO A 284 -41.67 8.45 -9.74
C PRO A 284 -42.78 9.34 -9.15
N ALA A 285 -42.85 9.50 -7.82
CA ALA A 285 -43.78 10.40 -7.15
C ALA A 285 -43.53 11.88 -7.51
N ASP A 286 -42.28 12.34 -7.48
CA ASP A 286 -41.91 13.70 -7.88
C ASP A 286 -42.17 13.94 -9.36
N ARG A 287 -41.89 12.93 -10.20
CA ARG A 287 -42.22 12.96 -11.63
C ARG A 287 -43.72 13.07 -11.86
N LEU A 288 -44.54 12.30 -11.15
CA LEU A 288 -46.01 12.40 -11.20
C LEU A 288 -46.51 13.76 -10.71
N ALA A 289 -45.95 14.31 -9.64
CA ALA A 289 -46.30 15.64 -9.15
C ALA A 289 -45.95 16.74 -10.16
N GLN A 290 -44.79 16.63 -10.82
CA GLN A 290 -44.34 17.58 -11.84
C GLN A 290 -45.15 17.45 -13.14
N LEU A 291 -45.46 16.22 -13.59
CA LEU A 291 -46.36 15.97 -14.72
C LEU A 291 -47.77 16.47 -14.41
N ALA A 292 -48.32 16.20 -13.23
CA ALA A 292 -49.63 16.69 -12.80
C ALA A 292 -49.67 18.23 -12.76
N LEU A 293 -48.60 18.88 -12.28
CA LEU A 293 -48.46 20.34 -12.33
C LEU A 293 -48.45 20.86 -13.79
N ILE A 294 -47.71 20.20 -14.68
CA ILE A 294 -47.67 20.55 -16.11
C ILE A 294 -49.05 20.35 -16.77
N SER A 295 -49.73 19.23 -16.50
CA SER A 295 -51.09 18.97 -16.96
C SER A 295 -52.11 19.97 -16.40
N LEU A 296 -51.96 20.41 -15.15
CA LEU A 296 -52.81 21.43 -14.53
C LEU A 296 -52.59 22.82 -15.17
N LEU A 297 -51.33 23.20 -15.40
CA LEU A 297 -50.95 24.43 -16.09
C LEU A 297 -51.44 24.43 -17.55
N PHE A 298 -51.31 23.30 -18.25
CA PHE A 298 -51.89 23.07 -19.58
C PHE A 298 -53.41 23.24 -19.57
N ALA A 299 -54.11 22.55 -18.66
CA ALA A 299 -55.57 22.63 -18.56
C ALA A 299 -56.05 24.06 -18.28
N GLY A 300 -55.36 24.79 -17.40
CA GLY A 300 -55.61 26.21 -17.15
C GLY A 300 -55.32 27.11 -18.37
N GLY A 301 -54.25 26.84 -19.11
CA GLY A 301 -53.89 27.57 -20.34
C GLY A 301 -54.88 27.37 -21.48
N VAL A 302 -55.40 26.15 -21.65
CA VAL A 302 -56.45 25.85 -22.64
C VAL A 302 -57.80 26.42 -22.20
N ALA A 303 -58.19 26.23 -20.94
CA ALA A 303 -59.46 26.74 -20.41
C ALA A 303 -59.54 28.29 -20.40
N SER A 304 -58.40 28.98 -20.29
CA SER A 304 -58.30 30.44 -20.41
C SER A 304 -58.13 30.95 -21.84
N GLY A 305 -58.09 30.05 -22.84
CA GLY A 305 -57.90 30.39 -24.26
C GLY A 305 -56.52 30.95 -24.61
N GLN A 306 -55.54 30.80 -23.71
CA GLN A 306 -54.17 31.29 -23.91
C GLN A 306 -53.29 30.31 -24.71
N VAL A 307 -53.66 29.03 -24.72
CA VAL A 307 -52.92 27.95 -25.39
C VAL A 307 -53.89 27.14 -26.25
N ARG A 308 -53.52 26.83 -27.50
CA ARG A 308 -54.31 25.93 -28.36
C ARG A 308 -54.12 24.49 -27.90
N LEU A 309 -55.16 23.66 -28.06
CA LEU A 309 -55.12 22.25 -27.63
C LEU A 309 -53.94 21.48 -28.23
N GLU A 310 -53.69 21.66 -29.53
CA GLU A 310 -52.60 21.03 -30.29
C GLU A 310 -51.21 21.44 -29.76
N ASP A 311 -50.97 22.74 -29.62
CA ASP A 311 -49.71 23.29 -29.11
C ASP A 311 -49.42 22.83 -27.68
N GLY A 312 -50.47 22.77 -26.84
CA GLY A 312 -50.37 22.33 -25.45
C GLY A 312 -50.18 20.82 -25.29
N LEU A 313 -50.80 19.99 -26.15
CA LEU A 313 -50.56 18.54 -26.19
C LEU A 313 -49.12 18.23 -26.64
N ASN A 314 -48.62 18.91 -27.67
CA ASN A 314 -47.24 18.81 -28.11
C ASN A 314 -46.27 19.25 -27.01
N GLY A 315 -46.55 20.37 -26.32
CA GLY A 315 -45.76 20.84 -25.18
C GLY A 315 -45.75 19.87 -24.00
N ALA A 316 -46.88 19.24 -23.68
CA ALA A 316 -46.98 18.23 -22.63
C ALA A 316 -46.22 16.93 -22.98
N LEU A 317 -46.31 16.48 -24.23
CA LEU A 317 -45.55 15.33 -24.73
C LEU A 317 -44.03 15.60 -24.71
N VAL A 318 -43.61 16.78 -25.18
CA VAL A 318 -42.21 17.21 -25.10
C VAL A 318 -41.74 17.28 -23.66
N ALA A 319 -42.53 17.81 -22.72
CA ALA A 319 -42.16 17.83 -21.31
C ALA A 319 -42.08 16.43 -20.69
N ALA A 320 -43.00 15.53 -21.02
CA ALA A 320 -43.00 14.15 -20.54
C ALA A 320 -41.78 13.33 -21.01
N LEU A 321 -41.28 13.62 -22.22
CA LEU A 321 -40.05 13.03 -22.74
C LEU A 321 -38.78 13.76 -22.24
N ALA A 322 -38.84 15.09 -22.10
CA ALA A 322 -37.70 15.90 -21.71
C ALA A 322 -37.35 15.80 -20.22
N ILE A 323 -38.32 15.59 -19.31
CA ILE A 323 -38.06 15.42 -17.87
C ILE A 323 -37.10 14.25 -17.60
N PRO A 324 -37.36 12.99 -18.02
CA PRO A 324 -36.44 11.89 -17.75
C PRO A 324 -35.07 12.06 -18.43
N LEU A 325 -35.04 12.61 -19.65
CA LEU A 325 -33.77 12.96 -20.32
C LEU A 325 -32.98 14.01 -19.53
N THR A 326 -33.64 15.07 -19.05
CA THR A 326 -32.99 16.16 -18.30
C THR A 326 -32.49 15.65 -16.95
N ASP A 327 -33.28 14.88 -16.22
CA ASP A 327 -32.89 14.29 -14.94
C ASP A 327 -31.64 13.39 -15.09
N PHE A 328 -31.58 12.58 -16.15
CA PHE A 328 -30.42 11.73 -16.49
C PHE A 328 -29.18 12.57 -16.87
N PHE A 329 -29.29 13.50 -17.82
CA PHE A 329 -28.16 14.31 -18.27
C PHE A 329 -27.68 15.33 -17.23
N VAL A 330 -28.56 15.90 -16.41
CA VAL A 330 -28.18 16.78 -15.29
C VAL A 330 -27.49 15.98 -14.19
N GLY A 331 -27.98 14.76 -13.90
CA GLY A 331 -27.32 13.83 -12.99
C GLY A 331 -25.87 13.54 -13.35
N GLN A 332 -25.62 13.20 -14.63
CA GLN A 332 -24.26 12.93 -15.12
C GLN A 332 -23.39 14.20 -15.21
N SER A 333 -23.93 15.34 -15.65
CA SER A 333 -23.13 16.57 -15.84
C SER A 333 -22.81 17.33 -14.54
N ALA A 334 -23.61 17.18 -13.49
CA ALA A 334 -23.40 17.85 -12.20
C ALA A 334 -22.44 17.10 -11.25
N GLN A 335 -21.89 15.95 -11.66
CA GLN A 335 -21.06 15.05 -10.83
C GLN A 335 -21.68 14.68 -9.45
N LEU A 336 -23.01 14.70 -9.35
CA LEU A 336 -23.71 14.36 -8.12
C LEU A 336 -23.59 12.85 -7.86
N LYS A 337 -22.96 12.49 -6.75
CA LYS A 337 -22.89 11.09 -6.28
C LYS A 337 -24.01 10.83 -5.29
N ARG A 338 -24.69 9.70 -5.46
CA ARG A 338 -25.60 9.13 -4.46
C ARG A 338 -24.85 8.04 -3.71
N HIS A 339 -24.90 8.09 -2.39
CA HIS A 339 -24.34 7.09 -1.47
C HIS A 339 -25.50 6.35 -0.81
N VAL A 340 -25.41 5.01 -0.76
CA VAL A 340 -26.53 4.14 -0.38
C VAL A 340 -26.04 3.00 0.51
N VAL A 341 -26.69 2.79 1.64
CA VAL A 341 -26.70 1.48 2.34
C VAL A 341 -28.03 0.83 2.03
N CYS A 342 -27.99 -0.31 1.35
CA CYS A 342 -29.16 -1.02 0.90
C CYS A 342 -29.31 -2.31 1.74
N PRO A 343 -30.38 -2.44 2.56
CA PRO A 343 -30.64 -3.67 3.28
C PRO A 343 -30.70 -4.87 2.34
N VAL A 344 -30.35 -6.05 2.84
CA VAL A 344 -30.30 -7.31 2.09
C VAL A 344 -29.09 -7.42 1.16
N VAL A 345 -28.80 -6.39 0.36
CA VAL A 345 -27.57 -6.33 -0.46
C VAL A 345 -26.32 -6.36 0.41
N ASP A 346 -26.41 -5.81 1.63
CA ASP A 346 -25.32 -5.73 2.61
C ASP A 346 -24.95 -7.06 3.32
N TYR A 347 -25.56 -8.18 2.92
CA TYR A 347 -25.16 -9.54 3.30
C TYR A 347 -24.30 -10.26 2.23
N LEU A 348 -24.14 -9.68 1.04
CA LEU A 348 -23.27 -10.25 0.00
C LEU A 348 -21.81 -9.95 0.36
N ASN A 349 -20.99 -11.00 0.45
CA ASN A 349 -19.58 -10.91 0.81
C ASN A 349 -18.71 -10.47 -0.37
N HIS A 350 -17.45 -10.12 -0.09
CA HIS A 350 -16.50 -9.66 -1.10
C HIS A 350 -15.74 -10.81 -1.77
N ASP A 351 -15.57 -10.70 -3.08
CA ASP A 351 -14.46 -11.30 -3.84
C ASP A 351 -13.98 -10.26 -4.87
N SER A 352 -12.66 -10.01 -4.95
CA SER A 352 -12.07 -9.13 -5.96
C SER A 352 -12.27 -9.62 -7.40
N ASN A 353 -12.46 -10.93 -7.59
CA ASN A 353 -12.69 -11.55 -8.90
C ASN A 353 -14.16 -11.61 -9.29
N ALA A 354 -15.08 -11.34 -8.36
CA ALA A 354 -16.50 -11.26 -8.68
C ALA A 354 -16.74 -10.12 -9.69
N ALA A 355 -17.47 -10.41 -10.77
CA ALA A 355 -17.95 -9.41 -11.69
C ALA A 355 -19.40 -9.10 -11.33
N SER A 356 -19.65 -7.97 -10.65
CA SER A 356 -20.97 -7.59 -10.17
C SER A 356 -21.25 -6.11 -10.39
N ASP A 357 -22.51 -5.76 -10.64
CA ASP A 357 -22.98 -4.39 -10.73
C ASP A 357 -24.12 -4.15 -9.73
N ILE A 358 -24.16 -2.95 -9.14
CA ILE A 358 -25.24 -2.50 -8.26
C ILE A 358 -25.78 -1.20 -8.83
N ALA A 359 -26.77 -1.34 -9.70
CA ALA A 359 -27.40 -0.25 -10.42
C ALA A 359 -28.69 0.22 -9.73
N TYR A 360 -29.18 1.39 -10.14
CA TYR A 360 -30.51 1.86 -9.79
C TYR A 360 -31.42 1.77 -11.02
N GLU A 361 -32.51 1.04 -10.89
CA GLU A 361 -33.45 0.84 -11.98
C GLU A 361 -34.44 2.02 -11.99
N TYR A 362 -34.12 3.04 -12.79
CA TYR A 362 -34.84 4.32 -12.84
C TYR A 362 -36.38 4.21 -13.03
N PHE A 363 -36.84 3.18 -13.73
CA PHE A 363 -38.27 2.92 -13.93
C PHE A 363 -38.91 2.13 -12.78
N GLY A 364 -38.19 1.18 -12.17
CA GLY A 364 -38.64 0.44 -11.00
C GLY A 364 -38.58 1.24 -9.69
N ASN A 365 -37.73 2.28 -9.63
CA ASN A 365 -37.41 3.02 -8.40
C ASN A 365 -36.86 2.07 -7.31
N GLU A 366 -35.93 1.21 -7.73
CA GLU A 366 -35.32 0.16 -6.92
C GLU A 366 -33.81 0.08 -7.21
N PHE A 367 -33.05 -0.53 -6.31
CA PHE A 367 -31.67 -0.91 -6.54
C PHE A 367 -31.61 -2.38 -6.94
N ALA A 368 -30.87 -2.70 -7.99
CA ALA A 368 -30.74 -4.06 -8.50
C ALA A 368 -29.27 -4.52 -8.44
N VAL A 369 -29.05 -5.69 -7.86
CA VAL A 369 -27.76 -6.39 -7.91
C VAL A 369 -27.78 -7.33 -9.11
N ARG A 370 -26.77 -7.24 -9.97
CA ARG A 370 -26.53 -8.16 -11.08
C ARG A 370 -25.14 -8.77 -10.95
N VAL A 371 -25.02 -10.05 -11.27
CA VAL A 371 -23.73 -10.77 -11.29
C VAL A 371 -23.45 -11.24 -12.70
N ARG A 372 -22.17 -11.23 -13.10
CA ARG A 372 -21.68 -11.70 -14.40
C ARG A 372 -20.88 -12.97 -14.21
N GLY A 373 -21.26 -14.01 -14.94
CA GLY A 373 -20.98 -15.39 -14.53
C GLY A 373 -22.13 -15.97 -13.70
N GLY A 374 -22.11 -17.30 -13.52
CA GLY A 374 -23.20 -18.01 -12.86
C GLY A 374 -22.74 -18.76 -11.62
N PHE A 375 -23.66 -18.88 -10.65
CA PHE A 375 -23.50 -19.64 -9.41
C PHE A 375 -24.37 -20.89 -9.46
N GLN A 376 -23.89 -22.00 -8.91
CA GLN A 376 -24.66 -23.24 -8.72
C GLN A 376 -25.40 -23.23 -7.38
N GLU A 377 -26.37 -24.12 -7.22
CA GLU A 377 -27.04 -24.34 -5.92
C GLU A 377 -26.02 -24.77 -4.86
N GLY A 378 -26.00 -24.05 -3.73
CA GLY A 378 -25.03 -24.22 -2.64
C GLY A 378 -23.81 -23.29 -2.69
N ASP A 379 -23.52 -22.63 -3.81
CA ASP A 379 -22.38 -21.71 -3.90
C ASP A 379 -22.61 -20.44 -3.06
N GLN A 380 -21.56 -19.93 -2.41
CA GLN A 380 -21.57 -18.58 -1.82
C GLN A 380 -21.66 -17.55 -2.95
N VAL A 381 -22.58 -16.59 -2.82
CA VAL A 381 -22.74 -15.50 -3.78
C VAL A 381 -22.01 -14.26 -3.28
N CYS A 382 -20.93 -13.91 -3.98
CA CYS A 382 -20.06 -12.77 -3.67
C CYS A 382 -20.23 -11.64 -4.70
N ILE A 383 -19.88 -10.42 -4.28
CA ILE A 383 -19.84 -9.21 -5.11
C ILE A 383 -18.49 -8.50 -4.95
N ASN A 384 -18.21 -7.58 -5.87
CA ASN A 384 -17.01 -6.75 -5.80
C ASN A 384 -17.34 -5.40 -5.13
N TYR A 385 -16.69 -5.12 -3.99
CA TYR A 385 -16.84 -3.85 -3.25
C TYR A 385 -16.10 -2.66 -3.89
N GLY A 386 -15.45 -2.89 -5.03
CA GLY A 386 -14.91 -1.88 -5.94
C GLY A 386 -13.67 -2.40 -6.69
N GLU A 387 -13.61 -2.17 -8.00
CA GLU A 387 -12.64 -2.72 -8.98
C GLU A 387 -11.14 -2.58 -8.64
N ARG A 388 -10.76 -1.83 -7.59
CA ARG A 388 -9.38 -1.57 -7.15
C ARG A 388 -9.27 -1.41 -5.63
N ARG A 389 -9.87 -2.33 -4.86
CA ARG A 389 -9.66 -2.38 -3.40
C ARG A 389 -8.41 -3.18 -3.07
N SER A 390 -7.39 -2.52 -2.52
CA SER A 390 -6.26 -3.21 -1.88
C SER A 390 -6.62 -3.66 -0.47
N ASN A 391 -5.78 -4.51 0.15
CA ASN A 391 -5.97 -4.92 1.53
C ASN A 391 -5.91 -3.75 2.52
N ASP A 392 -5.30 -2.61 2.17
CA ASP A 392 -5.37 -1.38 2.96
C ASP A 392 -6.83 -0.93 3.15
N ALA A 393 -7.59 -0.92 2.05
CA ALA A 393 -8.97 -0.46 2.05
C ALA A 393 -9.92 -1.50 2.65
N LEU A 394 -9.68 -2.79 2.37
CA LEU A 394 -10.44 -3.90 2.95
C LEU A 394 -10.29 -3.93 4.47
N LEU A 395 -9.06 -3.87 4.97
CA LEU A 395 -8.81 -3.85 6.41
C LEU A 395 -9.32 -2.55 7.06
N GLN A 396 -9.01 -1.38 6.50
CA GLN A 396 -9.37 -0.09 7.11
C GLN A 396 -10.88 0.11 7.29
N TYR A 397 -11.70 -0.36 6.35
CA TYR A 397 -13.13 -0.05 6.31
C TYR A 397 -14.06 -1.24 6.53
N TYR A 398 -13.61 -2.46 6.25
CA TYR A 398 -14.42 -3.67 6.37
C TYR A 398 -13.89 -4.64 7.44
N GLY A 399 -12.63 -4.50 7.87
CA GLY A 399 -12.07 -5.28 8.98
C GLY A 399 -11.66 -6.71 8.61
N PHE A 400 -11.32 -6.96 7.36
CA PHE A 400 -10.78 -8.24 6.90
C PHE A 400 -9.62 -8.04 5.91
N VAL A 401 -8.90 -9.12 5.64
CA VAL A 401 -7.80 -9.18 4.65
C VAL A 401 -8.19 -10.24 3.62
N GLU A 402 -8.19 -9.89 2.35
CA GLU A 402 -8.40 -10.84 1.25
C GLU A 402 -7.08 -11.52 0.91
N ARG A 403 -7.09 -12.85 0.98
CA ARG A 403 -5.96 -13.70 0.62
C ARG A 403 -5.67 -13.60 -0.88
N ASP A 404 -4.40 -13.43 -1.22
CA ASP A 404 -3.89 -13.39 -2.60
C ASP A 404 -4.55 -12.31 -3.48
N CYS A 405 -5.09 -11.25 -2.85
CA CYS A 405 -5.80 -10.12 -3.47
C CYS A 405 -5.08 -9.58 -4.74
N PRO A 406 -5.75 -9.54 -5.91
CA PRO A 406 -5.12 -9.16 -7.18
C PRO A 406 -4.84 -7.66 -7.31
N HIS A 407 -5.48 -6.84 -6.47
CA HIS A 407 -5.37 -5.38 -6.46
C HIS A 407 -4.59 -4.85 -5.25
N ASP A 408 -3.87 -5.73 -4.55
CA ASP A 408 -3.10 -5.33 -3.38
C ASP A 408 -1.82 -4.56 -3.76
N VAL A 409 -1.46 -3.58 -2.92
CA VAL A 409 -0.34 -2.66 -3.13
C VAL A 409 0.47 -2.47 -1.85
N TYR A 410 1.70 -2.02 -1.96
CA TYR A 410 2.54 -1.62 -0.82
C TYR A 410 2.91 -0.15 -0.96
N CYS A 411 2.51 0.69 -0.02
CA CYS A 411 2.92 2.10 0.03
C CYS A 411 4.26 2.24 0.75
N MET A 412 5.21 2.98 0.17
CA MET A 412 6.46 3.37 0.83
C MET A 412 6.97 4.71 0.29
N ASP A 413 7.77 5.43 1.09
CA ASP A 413 8.66 6.47 0.56
C ASP A 413 9.90 5.80 -0.05
N LEU A 414 9.96 5.75 -1.37
CA LEU A 414 11.02 5.06 -2.10
C LEU A 414 12.39 5.76 -1.94
N LEU A 415 12.44 7.07 -1.65
CA LEU A 415 13.71 7.79 -1.45
C LEU A 415 14.38 7.43 -0.11
N ALA A 416 13.59 7.24 0.95
CA ALA A 416 14.08 6.82 2.28
C ALA A 416 14.84 5.48 2.29
N HIS A 417 14.72 4.69 1.22
CA HIS A 417 15.42 3.41 1.03
C HIS A 417 16.67 3.49 0.18
N LEU A 418 16.86 4.59 -0.54
CA LEU A 418 17.93 4.76 -1.50
C LEU A 418 19.03 5.65 -0.90
N ASP A 419 18.65 6.84 -0.44
CA ASP A 419 19.60 7.91 -0.15
C ASP A 419 19.36 8.49 1.25
N SER A 420 20.30 8.23 2.17
CA SER A 420 20.27 8.76 3.54
C SER A 420 20.47 10.28 3.61
N GLU A 421 21.10 10.90 2.62
CA GLU A 421 21.28 12.36 2.56
C GLU A 421 20.02 13.04 2.00
N ALA A 422 19.39 12.49 0.95
CA ALA A 422 18.11 12.98 0.45
C ALA A 422 16.98 12.84 1.49
N ALA A 423 16.92 11.69 2.18
CA ALA A 423 16.02 11.49 3.32
C ALA A 423 16.27 12.48 4.47
N SER A 424 17.50 12.98 4.61
CA SER A 424 17.86 14.03 5.58
C SER A 424 17.53 15.45 5.11
N ALA A 425 17.39 15.67 3.79
CA ALA A 425 16.97 16.94 3.20
C ALA A 425 15.45 17.15 3.23
N GLY A 426 14.67 16.08 3.37
CA GLY A 426 13.21 16.12 3.49
C GLY A 426 12.45 15.93 2.16
N ASP A 427 13.14 15.54 1.09
CA ASP A 427 12.50 15.09 -0.15
C ASP A 427 11.93 13.68 0.04
N THR A 428 10.73 13.44 -0.48
CA THR A 428 10.00 12.15 -0.35
C THR A 428 9.40 11.76 -1.70
N LEU A 429 9.37 10.46 -1.98
CA LEU A 429 8.69 9.88 -3.15
C LEU A 429 7.80 8.72 -2.67
N GLU A 430 6.62 9.08 -2.19
CA GLU A 430 5.55 8.13 -1.89
C GLU A 430 5.12 7.39 -3.17
N VAL A 431 5.29 6.07 -3.19
CA VAL A 431 4.90 5.19 -4.30
C VAL A 431 3.93 4.11 -3.82
N GLU A 432 2.96 3.73 -4.66
CA GLU A 432 2.14 2.53 -4.45
C GLU A 432 2.66 1.40 -5.35
N LEU A 433 3.33 0.40 -4.75
CA LEU A 433 3.91 -0.74 -5.48
C LEU A 433 2.89 -1.87 -5.61
N SER A 434 2.55 -2.23 -6.84
CA SER A 434 1.84 -3.47 -7.16
C SER A 434 2.81 -4.67 -7.23
N ARG A 435 2.26 -5.89 -7.38
CA ARG A 435 3.05 -7.09 -7.73
C ARG A 435 3.91 -6.95 -9.01
N THR A 436 3.64 -5.94 -9.83
CA THR A 436 4.34 -5.65 -11.10
C THR A 436 5.12 -4.33 -11.08
N GLY A 437 5.35 -3.72 -9.91
CA GLY A 437 6.05 -2.44 -9.78
C GLY A 437 5.15 -1.25 -9.44
N PRO A 438 5.72 -0.03 -9.41
CA PRO A 438 4.95 1.22 -9.22
C PRO A 438 3.99 1.47 -10.39
N ASP A 439 3.02 2.36 -10.18
CA ASP A 439 2.24 2.88 -11.29
C ASP A 439 3.07 3.78 -12.23
N GLN A 440 2.57 4.02 -13.45
CA GLN A 440 3.31 4.75 -14.48
C GLN A 440 3.70 6.17 -14.06
N LYS A 441 2.88 6.88 -13.27
CA LYS A 441 3.19 8.25 -12.82
C LYS A 441 4.36 8.21 -11.84
N SER A 442 4.32 7.32 -10.84
CA SER A 442 5.45 7.14 -9.91
C SER A 442 6.73 6.67 -10.62
N MET A 443 6.61 5.84 -11.66
CA MET A 443 7.75 5.42 -12.48
C MET A 443 8.32 6.60 -13.31
N ASP A 444 7.47 7.42 -13.92
CA ASP A 444 7.89 8.61 -14.69
C ASP A 444 8.56 9.66 -13.78
N GLU A 445 8.05 9.83 -12.55
CA GLU A 445 8.64 10.70 -11.52
C GLU A 445 10.01 10.18 -11.07
N LEU A 446 10.15 8.87 -10.81
CA LEU A 446 11.43 8.23 -10.49
C LEU A 446 12.46 8.36 -11.62
N CYS A 447 12.06 8.13 -12.88
CA CYS A 447 12.92 8.30 -14.05
C CYS A 447 13.36 9.77 -14.23
N GLN A 448 12.50 10.75 -13.95
CA GLN A 448 12.87 12.17 -13.98
C GLN A 448 13.91 12.53 -12.91
N LEU A 449 13.75 12.02 -11.68
CA LEU A 449 14.69 12.23 -10.58
C LEU A 449 16.06 11.59 -10.83
N LEU A 450 16.10 10.44 -11.52
CA LEU A 450 17.36 9.76 -11.86
C LEU A 450 18.07 10.41 -13.05
N ALA A 451 17.33 10.93 -14.04
CA ALA A 451 17.91 11.54 -15.24
C ALA A 451 18.54 12.92 -14.99
N SER A 452 18.01 13.70 -14.04
CA SER A 452 18.45 15.08 -13.79
C SER A 452 19.92 15.22 -13.36
N ASP A 453 20.52 14.16 -12.80
CA ASP A 453 21.93 14.14 -12.38
C ASP A 453 22.87 13.44 -13.35
N GLY A 454 22.37 12.55 -14.21
CA GLY A 454 23.20 11.82 -15.19
C GLY A 454 23.47 12.58 -16.50
N GLY A 455 22.69 13.64 -16.78
CA GLY A 455 22.67 14.28 -18.10
C GLY A 455 22.04 13.42 -19.21
N GLU A 456 21.45 12.29 -18.85
CA GLU A 456 20.70 11.42 -19.76
C GLU A 456 19.23 11.87 -19.93
N SER A 457 18.55 11.31 -20.92
CA SER A 457 17.09 11.52 -21.05
C SER A 457 16.34 10.72 -19.97
N PRO A 458 15.25 11.27 -19.38
CA PRO A 458 14.34 10.49 -18.53
C PRO A 458 13.65 9.33 -19.28
N THR A 459 13.69 9.35 -20.62
CA THR A 459 13.19 8.26 -21.49
C THR A 459 14.29 7.31 -21.98
N SER A 460 15.49 7.34 -21.40
CA SER A 460 16.56 6.40 -21.76
C SER A 460 16.29 5.02 -21.15
N ALA A 461 16.64 3.95 -21.88
CA ALA A 461 16.55 2.60 -21.38
C ALA A 461 17.51 2.33 -20.18
N ALA A 462 18.56 3.14 -20.04
CA ALA A 462 19.46 3.08 -18.89
C ALA A 462 18.82 3.73 -17.65
N THR A 463 18.16 4.89 -17.82
CA THR A 463 17.36 5.51 -16.75
C THR A 463 16.24 4.58 -16.28
N GLU A 464 15.50 3.94 -17.20
CA GLU A 464 14.45 2.98 -16.84
C GLU A 464 15.03 1.77 -16.08
N ALA A 465 16.18 1.23 -16.51
CA ALA A 465 16.84 0.13 -15.81
C ALA A 465 17.35 0.53 -14.41
N LEU A 466 17.82 1.76 -14.23
CA LEU A 466 18.19 2.32 -12.92
C LEU A 466 16.97 2.49 -12.02
N ALA A 467 15.84 2.96 -12.55
CA ALA A 467 14.57 3.07 -11.82
C ALA A 467 14.06 1.70 -11.36
N TRP A 468 14.08 0.68 -12.23
CA TRP A 468 13.75 -0.70 -11.83
C TRP A 468 14.71 -1.26 -10.78
N LYS A 469 16.01 -0.95 -10.87
CA LYS A 469 16.98 -1.34 -9.82
C LYS A 469 16.67 -0.66 -8.48
N ALA A 470 16.31 0.63 -8.50
CA ALA A 470 15.93 1.37 -7.30
C ALA A 470 14.68 0.76 -6.62
N VAL A 471 13.65 0.40 -7.40
CA VAL A 471 12.47 -0.34 -6.91
C VAL A 471 12.86 -1.68 -6.27
N ALA A 472 13.75 -2.44 -6.89
CA ALA A 472 14.21 -3.73 -6.34
C ALA A 472 14.94 -3.57 -4.99
N LEU A 473 15.83 -2.57 -4.87
CA LEU A 473 16.54 -2.27 -3.62
C LEU A 473 15.61 -1.79 -2.51
N ALA A 474 14.61 -0.95 -2.83
CA ALA A 474 13.62 -0.49 -1.86
C ALA A 474 12.75 -1.65 -1.34
N CYS A 475 12.29 -2.54 -2.23
CA CYS A 475 11.56 -3.75 -1.83
C CYS A 475 12.40 -4.67 -0.93
N GLU A 476 13.69 -4.88 -1.27
CA GLU A 476 14.61 -5.67 -0.46
C GLU A 476 14.82 -5.06 0.94
N ALA A 477 15.00 -3.74 1.03
CA ALA A 477 15.20 -3.04 2.30
C ALA A 477 13.96 -3.07 3.22
N GLU A 478 12.74 -3.00 2.67
CA GLU A 478 11.51 -3.23 3.45
C GLU A 478 11.37 -4.69 3.89
N LEU A 479 11.62 -5.66 3.00
CA LEU A 479 11.60 -7.09 3.34
C LEU A 479 12.59 -7.45 4.46
N GLN A 480 13.74 -6.76 4.55
CA GLN A 480 14.72 -6.94 5.63
C GLN A 480 14.29 -6.32 6.97
N ARG A 481 13.30 -5.41 6.98
CA ARG A 481 12.72 -4.85 8.22
C ARG A 481 11.59 -5.72 8.78
N LEU A 482 10.88 -6.44 7.92
CA LEU A 482 9.79 -7.32 8.34
C LEU A 482 10.31 -8.53 9.16
N PRO A 483 9.60 -8.95 10.23
CA PRO A 483 9.99 -10.09 11.04
C PRO A 483 9.87 -11.41 10.26
N ALA A 484 10.78 -12.35 10.55
CA ALA A 484 10.89 -13.61 9.82
C ALA A 484 9.58 -14.45 9.84
N GLY A 485 9.26 -15.06 8.70
CA GLY A 485 7.96 -15.70 8.42
C GLY A 485 7.44 -16.74 9.43
N GLU A 486 8.30 -17.41 10.22
CA GLU A 486 7.83 -18.31 11.28
C GLU A 486 7.03 -17.58 12.37
N ALA A 487 7.44 -16.36 12.74
CA ALA A 487 6.68 -15.52 13.67
C ALA A 487 5.37 -15.02 13.06
N HIS A 488 5.30 -15.02 11.73
CA HIS A 488 4.14 -14.62 10.96
C HIS A 488 3.06 -15.71 10.97
N GLU A 489 3.42 -16.93 10.55
CA GLU A 489 2.52 -18.09 10.50
C GLU A 489 1.91 -18.39 11.87
N LEU A 490 2.73 -18.37 12.93
CA LEU A 490 2.28 -18.60 14.32
C LEU A 490 1.27 -17.56 14.83
N ALA A 491 1.25 -16.35 14.25
CA ALA A 491 0.33 -15.29 14.65
C ALA A 491 -1.00 -15.29 13.88
N MET A 492 -1.07 -15.95 12.72
CA MET A 492 -2.27 -15.94 11.86
C MET A 492 -3.49 -16.59 12.54
N ASP A 493 -3.29 -17.62 13.36
CA ASP A 493 -4.35 -18.34 14.08
C ASP A 493 -4.87 -17.58 15.33
N VAL A 494 -4.25 -16.47 15.71
CA VAL A 494 -4.68 -15.67 16.86
C VAL A 494 -5.95 -14.88 16.53
N PRO A 495 -7.04 -14.96 17.33
CA PRO A 495 -8.25 -14.19 17.08
C PRO A 495 -8.05 -12.68 17.33
N GLY A 496 -8.89 -11.86 16.71
CA GLY A 496 -8.91 -10.41 16.91
C GLY A 496 -7.77 -9.65 16.22
N PRO A 497 -7.40 -8.46 16.72
CA PRO A 497 -6.47 -7.55 16.04
C PRO A 497 -5.13 -8.18 15.64
N ALA A 498 -4.55 -9.02 16.51
CA ALA A 498 -3.22 -9.59 16.30
C ALA A 498 -3.13 -10.50 15.07
N GLY A 499 -4.07 -11.44 14.87
CA GLY A 499 -4.04 -12.34 13.71
C GLY A 499 -4.54 -11.70 12.41
N VAL A 500 -5.35 -10.64 12.49
CA VAL A 500 -5.68 -9.83 11.31
C VAL A 500 -4.49 -8.96 10.89
N ALA A 501 -3.77 -8.37 11.85
CA ALA A 501 -2.52 -7.64 11.60
C ALA A 501 -1.38 -8.57 11.15
N ALA A 502 -1.39 -9.85 11.56
CA ALA A 502 -0.58 -10.88 10.94
C ALA A 502 -1.01 -11.02 9.46
N ARG A 503 -2.17 -11.61 9.16
CA ARG A 503 -2.68 -11.82 7.78
C ARG A 503 -2.40 -10.64 6.82
N PHE A 504 -2.59 -9.41 7.28
CA PHE A 504 -2.25 -8.21 6.53
C PHE A 504 -0.77 -8.14 6.10
N ARG A 505 0.20 -8.27 7.03
CA ARG A 505 1.63 -8.21 6.69
C ARG A 505 2.06 -9.38 5.79
N ALA A 506 1.47 -10.58 5.92
CA ALA A 506 1.73 -11.68 4.96
C ALA A 506 1.38 -11.29 3.52
N GLU A 507 0.20 -10.73 3.29
CA GLU A 507 -0.19 -10.29 1.95
C GLU A 507 0.69 -9.13 1.44
N LYS A 508 1.11 -8.22 2.34
CA LYS A 508 2.10 -7.17 2.02
C LYS A 508 3.48 -7.73 1.65
N GLU A 509 3.98 -8.74 2.38
CA GLU A 509 5.24 -9.42 2.07
C GLU A 509 5.17 -10.08 0.68
N LYS A 510 4.06 -10.73 0.33
CA LYS A 510 3.84 -11.29 -1.02
C LYS A 510 3.89 -10.22 -2.11
N VAL A 511 3.31 -9.04 -1.88
CA VAL A 511 3.37 -7.92 -2.83
C VAL A 511 4.82 -7.46 -3.03
N LEU A 512 5.58 -7.26 -1.95
CA LEU A 512 7.00 -6.88 -2.01
C LEU A 512 7.87 -7.93 -2.71
N LEU A 513 7.70 -9.21 -2.38
CA LEU A 513 8.43 -10.33 -3.01
C LEU A 513 8.17 -10.41 -4.52
N ALA A 514 6.90 -10.27 -4.94
CA ALA A 514 6.52 -10.27 -6.35
C ALA A 514 7.05 -9.02 -7.08
N CYS A 515 6.92 -7.84 -6.47
CA CYS A 515 7.43 -6.58 -7.00
C CYS A 515 8.95 -6.62 -7.21
N ARG A 516 9.71 -7.08 -6.20
CA ARG A 516 11.17 -7.26 -6.28
C ARG A 516 11.54 -8.20 -7.43
N ALA A 517 10.89 -9.36 -7.52
CA ALA A 517 11.16 -10.33 -8.59
C ALA A 517 10.82 -9.79 -10.00
N HIS A 518 9.77 -8.98 -10.13
CA HIS A 518 9.44 -8.31 -11.39
C HIS A 518 10.46 -7.22 -11.75
N ALA A 519 10.87 -6.41 -10.79
CA ALA A 519 11.89 -5.38 -10.97
C ALA A 519 13.26 -5.98 -11.35
N GLU A 520 13.69 -7.06 -10.68
CA GLU A 520 14.88 -7.87 -11.02
C GLU A 520 14.83 -8.41 -12.46
N ALA A 521 13.64 -8.81 -12.94
CA ALA A 521 13.45 -9.28 -14.31
C ALA A 521 13.56 -8.16 -15.34
N ARG A 522 13.23 -6.90 -14.98
CA ARG A 522 13.35 -5.72 -15.85
C ARG A 522 14.78 -5.17 -15.92
N CYS A 523 15.52 -5.16 -14.81
CA CYS A 523 16.90 -4.66 -14.77
C CYS A 523 17.96 -5.73 -15.12
N GLY A 524 17.54 -7.00 -15.28
CA GLY A 524 18.39 -8.13 -15.62
C GLY A 524 19.18 -8.67 -14.42
N ARG A 525 19.30 -10.01 -14.32
CA ARG A 525 19.90 -10.75 -13.18
C ARG A 525 21.32 -10.34 -12.76
N GLN A 526 22.03 -9.54 -13.56
CA GLN A 526 23.40 -9.08 -13.28
C GLN A 526 23.47 -7.65 -12.70
N SER A 527 22.35 -6.94 -12.53
CA SER A 527 22.38 -5.57 -11.99
C SER A 527 21.79 -5.43 -10.57
N SER A 528 21.06 -6.43 -10.07
CA SER A 528 20.30 -6.37 -8.81
C SER A 528 21.13 -6.53 -7.52
N ALA A 529 22.36 -7.04 -7.59
CA ALA A 529 23.16 -7.38 -6.39
C ALA A 529 24.25 -6.35 -6.02
N ALA A 530 24.58 -5.40 -6.91
CA ALA A 530 25.55 -4.34 -6.62
C ALA A 530 24.87 -3.15 -5.92
N PRO A 531 25.38 -2.63 -4.78
CA PRO A 531 24.82 -1.43 -4.16
C PRO A 531 24.91 -0.23 -5.12
N LEU A 532 23.88 0.62 -5.12
CA LEU A 532 23.91 1.92 -5.80
C LEU A 532 24.61 2.93 -4.89
N SER A 533 25.82 3.37 -5.27
CA SER A 533 26.41 4.56 -4.67
C SER A 533 25.67 5.80 -5.18
N LEU A 534 24.81 6.40 -4.34
CA LEU A 534 24.09 7.62 -4.70
C LEU A 534 24.95 8.90 -4.61
N ALA A 535 26.16 8.80 -4.05
CA ALA A 535 27.20 9.81 -4.17
C ALA A 535 27.76 9.94 -5.61
N THR A 536 27.65 8.90 -6.44
CA THR A 536 28.13 8.91 -7.84
C THR A 536 27.08 8.49 -8.89
N ARG A 537 25.89 8.06 -8.46
CA ARG A 537 24.70 7.75 -9.28
C ARG A 537 24.96 6.92 -10.54
N THR A 538 25.87 5.96 -10.42
CA THR A 538 26.30 5.08 -11.50
C THR A 538 26.30 3.63 -11.04
N ILE A 539 26.23 2.68 -11.99
CA ILE A 539 26.53 1.28 -11.69
C ILE A 539 28.01 1.21 -11.30
N VAL A 540 28.27 1.04 -10.01
CA VAL A 540 29.61 0.75 -9.51
C VAL A 540 29.97 -0.67 -9.94
N VAL A 541 30.55 -0.81 -11.13
CA VAL A 541 31.41 -1.96 -11.41
C VAL A 541 32.57 -1.84 -10.43
N PRO A 542 32.78 -2.81 -9.53
CA PRO A 542 33.85 -2.71 -8.54
C PRO A 542 35.19 -2.51 -9.25
N ASN A 543 35.94 -1.49 -8.84
CA ASN A 543 37.23 -1.17 -9.44
C ASN A 543 38.26 -2.22 -9.03
N PHE A 544 38.28 -3.32 -9.77
CA PHE A 544 39.17 -4.44 -9.55
C PHE A 544 40.63 -4.03 -9.65
N ALA A 545 41.34 -4.15 -8.53
CA ALA A 545 42.73 -3.78 -8.46
C ALA A 545 43.64 -4.85 -9.09
N GLU A 546 44.71 -4.38 -9.75
CA GLU A 546 45.85 -5.22 -10.12
C GLU A 546 46.48 -5.81 -8.85
N PRO A 547 46.72 -7.14 -8.77
CA PRO A 547 47.33 -7.75 -7.58
C PRO A 547 48.68 -7.15 -7.19
N SER A 548 49.43 -6.61 -8.15
CA SER A 548 50.71 -5.93 -7.92
C SER A 548 50.62 -4.73 -6.96
N VAL A 549 49.46 -4.07 -6.87
CA VAL A 549 49.20 -2.93 -5.97
C VAL A 549 49.16 -3.38 -4.50
N TRP A 550 48.81 -4.64 -4.25
CA TRP A 550 48.64 -5.22 -2.92
C TRP A 550 49.83 -6.06 -2.45
N ARG A 551 50.97 -6.02 -3.16
CA ARG A 551 52.17 -6.78 -2.81
C ARG A 551 52.58 -6.54 -1.36
N HIS A 552 52.67 -7.62 -0.59
CA HIS A 552 52.91 -7.56 0.83
C HIS A 552 53.94 -8.63 1.24
N ALA A 553 55.02 -8.24 1.92
CA ALA A 553 56.17 -9.12 2.17
C ALA A 553 55.87 -10.34 3.08
N TRP A 554 54.75 -10.34 3.80
CA TRP A 554 54.20 -11.52 4.48
C TRP A 554 53.81 -12.61 3.48
N THR A 555 53.21 -12.25 2.35
CA THR A 555 52.74 -13.17 1.32
C THR A 555 53.89 -13.96 0.70
N ASP A 556 55.02 -13.30 0.43
CA ASP A 556 56.21 -13.93 -0.15
C ASP A 556 56.83 -14.99 0.78
N ARG A 557 56.64 -14.83 2.10
CA ARG A 557 57.03 -15.82 3.12
C ARG A 557 55.98 -16.91 3.30
N LEU A 558 54.69 -16.57 3.16
CA LEU A 558 53.58 -17.49 3.31
C LEU A 558 53.46 -18.51 2.17
N LEU A 559 53.44 -18.02 0.93
CA LEU A 559 53.16 -18.87 -0.24
C LEU A 559 54.46 -19.27 -0.94
N GLN A 560 54.80 -20.55 -0.76
CA GLN A 560 55.97 -21.20 -1.35
C GLN A 560 55.59 -22.07 -2.55
N ALA A 561 56.59 -22.54 -3.30
CA ALA A 561 56.40 -23.32 -4.53
C ALA A 561 55.59 -24.62 -4.31
N GLU A 562 55.69 -25.24 -3.12
CA GLU A 562 54.90 -26.41 -2.73
C GLU A 562 53.40 -26.09 -2.54
N HIS A 563 53.06 -24.96 -1.92
CA HIS A 563 51.68 -24.49 -1.78
C HIS A 563 51.06 -24.11 -3.14
N ALA A 564 51.87 -23.54 -4.04
CA ALA A 564 51.48 -23.29 -5.42
C ALA A 564 51.28 -24.58 -6.23
N ALA A 565 52.05 -25.63 -5.93
CA ALA A 565 51.85 -26.96 -6.52
C ALA A 565 50.56 -27.62 -6.01
N GLU A 566 50.28 -27.61 -4.70
CA GLU A 566 49.02 -28.15 -4.15
C GLU A 566 47.80 -27.43 -4.77
N LEU A 567 47.83 -26.09 -4.83
CA LEU A 567 46.77 -25.28 -5.45
C LEU A 567 46.57 -25.59 -6.94
N ARG A 568 47.65 -25.80 -7.69
CA ARG A 568 47.58 -26.15 -9.12
C ARG A 568 47.05 -27.57 -9.33
N ASP A 569 47.61 -28.52 -8.60
CA ASP A 569 47.44 -29.94 -8.90
C ASP A 569 46.14 -30.47 -8.26
N ALA A 570 45.93 -30.23 -6.95
CA ALA A 570 44.70 -30.60 -6.23
C ALA A 570 43.55 -29.59 -6.36
N GLY A 571 43.84 -28.36 -6.80
CA GLY A 571 42.87 -27.26 -6.93
C GLY A 571 42.74 -26.38 -5.68
N PHE A 572 43.36 -26.76 -4.56
CA PHE A 572 43.34 -26.00 -3.31
C PHE A 572 44.60 -26.23 -2.47
N CYS A 573 44.91 -25.30 -1.56
CA CYS A 573 45.94 -25.49 -0.53
C CYS A 573 45.49 -24.95 0.83
N VAL A 574 46.05 -25.50 1.91
CA VAL A 574 45.67 -25.16 3.30
C VAL A 574 46.88 -24.65 4.06
N LEU A 575 46.91 -23.34 4.28
CA LEU A 575 47.99 -22.61 4.93
C LEU A 575 47.69 -22.51 6.44
N ARG A 576 48.28 -23.40 7.23
CA ARG A 576 48.14 -23.40 8.70
C ARG A 576 49.15 -22.44 9.34
N GLY A 577 48.71 -21.68 10.35
CA GLY A 577 49.57 -20.65 10.98
C GLY A 577 49.97 -19.55 9.99
N ALA A 578 49.11 -19.27 9.02
CA ALA A 578 49.32 -18.25 8.00
C ALA A 578 49.42 -16.83 8.59
N PHE A 579 48.73 -16.56 9.70
CA PHE A 579 48.82 -15.31 10.43
C PHE A 579 48.74 -15.53 11.95
N GLU A 580 49.12 -14.50 12.70
CA GLU A 580 49.34 -14.56 14.14
C GLU A 580 48.01 -14.82 14.90
N LEU A 581 48.04 -15.68 15.92
CA LEU A 581 46.86 -15.98 16.74
C LEU A 581 46.30 -14.72 17.45
N GLU A 582 47.17 -13.78 17.79
CA GLU A 582 46.77 -12.47 18.34
C GLU A 582 45.96 -11.64 17.32
N LEU A 583 46.37 -11.63 16.04
CA LEU A 583 45.58 -10.98 14.97
C LEU A 583 44.24 -11.72 14.79
N ALA A 584 44.23 -13.04 14.82
CA ALA A 584 42.99 -13.83 14.76
C ALA A 584 42.02 -13.47 15.89
N GLN A 585 42.49 -13.38 17.14
CA GLN A 585 41.68 -12.99 18.29
C GLN A 585 41.11 -11.57 18.15
N ARG A 586 41.90 -10.60 17.66
CA ARG A 586 41.41 -9.23 17.39
C ARG A 586 40.35 -9.23 16.28
N CYS A 587 40.55 -9.97 15.18
CA CYS A 587 39.56 -10.11 14.11
C CYS A 587 38.26 -10.73 14.61
N LEU A 588 38.33 -11.78 15.46
CA LEU A 588 37.14 -12.40 16.04
C LEU A 588 36.32 -11.41 16.88
N ALA A 589 36.99 -10.66 17.77
CA ALA A 589 36.33 -9.65 18.60
C ALA A 589 35.66 -8.54 17.78
N GLU A 590 36.29 -8.10 16.68
CA GLU A 590 35.70 -7.14 15.74
C GLU A 590 34.48 -7.73 15.01
N CYS A 591 34.52 -9.01 14.62
CA CYS A 591 33.39 -9.71 14.02
C CYS A 591 32.20 -9.89 14.98
N GLU A 592 32.46 -10.27 16.23
CA GLU A 592 31.44 -10.40 17.27
C GLU A 592 30.80 -9.04 17.60
N ALA A 593 31.58 -7.96 17.63
CA ALA A 593 31.08 -6.61 17.81
C ALA A 593 30.15 -6.16 16.66
N LEU A 594 30.49 -6.49 15.41
CA LEU A 594 29.63 -6.22 14.25
C LEU A 594 28.29 -6.97 14.32
N ASP A 595 28.31 -8.24 14.72
CA ASP A 595 27.11 -9.07 14.86
C ASP A 595 26.21 -8.58 15.99
N ALA A 596 26.80 -8.26 17.14
CA ALA A 596 26.09 -7.68 18.30
C ALA A 596 25.45 -6.33 17.97
N ALA A 597 26.10 -5.52 17.12
CA ALA A 597 25.56 -4.26 16.59
C ALA A 597 24.52 -4.45 15.45
N ARG A 598 24.19 -5.71 15.08
CA ARG A 598 23.32 -6.05 13.93
C ARG A 598 23.81 -5.49 12.58
N ALA A 599 25.14 -5.33 12.43
CA ALA A 599 25.76 -4.92 11.17
C ALA A 599 25.98 -6.10 10.18
N THR A 600 25.42 -7.28 10.49
CA THR A 600 25.42 -8.49 9.67
C THR A 600 24.00 -8.80 9.19
N THR A 601 23.84 -9.11 7.90
CA THR A 601 22.55 -9.41 7.28
C THR A 601 22.39 -10.92 7.06
N VAL A 602 21.17 -11.46 7.24
CA VAL A 602 20.87 -12.86 6.95
C VAL A 602 20.94 -13.08 5.44
N THR A 603 21.64 -14.11 4.97
CA THR A 603 21.76 -14.35 3.53
C THR A 603 20.47 -14.96 2.95
N THR A 604 20.08 -14.46 1.78
CA THR A 604 18.98 -14.98 0.96
C THR A 604 19.44 -16.07 -0.02
N ASN A 605 20.75 -16.36 -0.07
CA ASN A 605 21.29 -17.33 -1.03
C ASN A 605 20.95 -18.78 -0.62
N ARG A 606 20.34 -19.53 -1.54
CA ARG A 606 19.90 -20.93 -1.35
C ARG A 606 21.03 -21.88 -0.94
N CYS A 607 22.28 -21.59 -1.30
CA CYS A 607 23.41 -22.42 -0.91
C CYS A 607 23.94 -22.17 0.51
N ASN A 608 23.44 -21.16 1.24
CA ASN A 608 24.01 -20.67 2.49
C ASN A 608 22.96 -20.31 3.57
N ARG A 609 21.80 -20.98 3.54
CA ARG A 609 20.62 -20.64 4.35
C ARG A 609 20.97 -20.56 5.85
N GLY A 610 20.51 -19.51 6.52
CA GLY A 610 20.63 -19.34 7.98
C GLY A 610 21.96 -18.74 8.47
N SER A 611 22.93 -18.49 7.59
CA SER A 611 24.11 -17.68 7.93
C SER A 611 23.82 -16.18 7.89
N ARG A 612 24.70 -15.39 8.51
CA ARG A 612 24.74 -13.92 8.34
C ARG A 612 26.08 -13.49 7.73
N SER A 613 26.08 -12.36 7.04
CA SER A 613 27.29 -11.80 6.41
C SER A 613 27.34 -10.27 6.45
N THR A 614 28.53 -9.70 6.30
CA THR A 614 28.72 -8.27 6.06
C THR A 614 29.94 -8.03 5.18
N TRP A 615 29.97 -6.92 4.44
CA TRP A 615 31.03 -6.59 3.50
C TRP A 615 31.92 -5.46 4.05
N LEU A 616 33.22 -5.62 3.85
CA LEU A 616 34.26 -4.69 4.27
C LEU A 616 34.93 -4.11 3.02
N GLU A 617 34.51 -2.93 2.60
CA GLU A 617 35.11 -2.19 1.50
C GLU A 617 36.52 -1.73 1.86
N PHE A 618 37.48 -1.94 0.96
CA PHE A 618 38.87 -1.50 1.08
C PHE A 618 39.51 -1.13 -0.28
N GLY A 619 38.74 -1.05 -1.36
CA GLY A 619 39.25 -0.81 -2.72
C GLY A 619 39.87 0.57 -2.91
N SER A 620 39.21 1.63 -2.44
CA SER A 620 39.76 2.99 -2.52
C SER A 620 40.75 3.28 -1.38
N GLN A 621 41.42 4.45 -1.42
CA GLN A 621 42.22 4.91 -0.28
C GLN A 621 41.32 5.32 0.90
N GLU A 622 40.19 5.95 0.62
CA GLU A 622 39.25 6.43 1.64
C GLU A 622 38.61 5.27 2.41
N ASP A 623 38.18 4.21 1.70
CA ASP A 623 37.63 3.00 2.31
C ASP A 623 38.63 2.35 3.27
N ARG A 624 39.90 2.24 2.87
CA ARG A 624 40.98 1.72 3.74
C ARG A 624 41.18 2.59 4.97
N GLU A 625 41.24 3.91 4.81
CA GLU A 625 41.42 4.81 5.95
C GLU A 625 40.21 4.79 6.90
N SER A 626 38.99 4.60 6.38
CA SER A 626 37.76 4.41 7.15
C SER A 626 37.74 3.06 7.88
N LEU A 627 38.03 1.97 7.16
CA LEU A 627 38.04 0.61 7.67
C LEU A 627 39.11 0.45 8.76
N ARG A 628 40.33 0.95 8.57
CA ARG A 628 41.41 0.94 9.59
C ARG A 628 41.04 1.69 10.86
N LYS A 629 40.22 2.76 10.78
CA LYS A 629 39.74 3.52 11.96
C LYS A 629 38.65 2.77 12.73
N ARG A 630 37.80 2.01 12.02
CA ARG A 630 36.63 1.32 12.58
C ARG A 630 36.92 -0.11 13.06
N LEU A 631 37.69 -0.85 12.27
CA LEU A 631 37.93 -2.29 12.36
C LEU A 631 39.41 -2.57 12.00
N PRO A 632 40.37 -2.10 12.83
CA PRO A 632 41.79 -2.14 12.50
C PRO A 632 42.34 -3.54 12.21
N ALA A 633 41.87 -4.60 12.89
CA ALA A 633 42.35 -5.95 12.67
C ALA A 633 41.78 -6.57 11.38
N LEU A 634 40.49 -6.36 11.09
CA LEU A 634 39.88 -6.81 9.83
C LEU A 634 40.39 -6.02 8.62
N ALA A 635 40.75 -4.74 8.80
CA ALA A 635 41.47 -3.96 7.79
C ALA A 635 42.85 -4.58 7.49
N GLU A 636 43.65 -4.82 8.54
CA GLU A 636 44.98 -5.44 8.43
C GLU A 636 44.92 -6.80 7.71
N LEU A 637 43.96 -7.65 8.07
CA LEU A 637 43.79 -8.96 7.43
C LEU A 637 43.33 -8.86 5.97
N SER A 638 42.40 -7.95 5.64
CA SER A 638 41.93 -7.74 4.26
C SER A 638 43.08 -7.32 3.34
N GLU A 639 43.93 -6.40 3.78
CA GLU A 639 45.09 -5.94 3.00
C GLU A 639 46.15 -7.04 2.82
N ARG A 640 46.39 -7.85 3.87
CA ARG A 640 47.27 -9.03 3.76
C ARG A 640 46.72 -10.04 2.73
N LEU A 641 45.43 -10.38 2.81
CA LEU A 641 44.77 -11.29 1.86
C LEU A 641 44.81 -10.76 0.42
N ALA A 642 44.60 -9.46 0.22
CA ALA A 642 44.67 -8.81 -1.08
C ALA A 642 46.03 -8.96 -1.77
N GLY A 643 47.11 -9.18 -1.02
CA GLY A 643 48.45 -9.47 -1.56
C GLY A 643 48.66 -10.91 -2.05
N VAL A 644 47.85 -11.88 -1.60
CA VAL A 644 47.98 -13.31 -1.98
C VAL A 644 47.93 -13.55 -3.50
N PRO A 645 47.01 -12.94 -4.27
CA PRO A 645 46.89 -13.19 -5.70
C PRO A 645 48.12 -12.80 -6.52
N ALA A 646 48.90 -11.80 -6.07
CA ALA A 646 50.14 -11.42 -6.73
C ALA A 646 51.14 -12.58 -6.71
N ARG A 647 51.30 -13.20 -5.54
CA ARG A 647 52.22 -14.32 -5.32
C ARG A 647 51.74 -15.62 -5.98
N VAL A 648 50.41 -15.85 -5.99
CA VAL A 648 49.78 -16.95 -6.75
C VAL A 648 50.09 -16.82 -8.25
N GLY A 649 50.01 -15.59 -8.80
CA GLY A 649 50.35 -15.29 -10.19
C GLY A 649 51.83 -15.52 -10.51
N GLU A 650 52.74 -15.03 -9.66
CA GLU A 650 54.19 -15.25 -9.81
C GLU A 650 54.59 -16.72 -9.85
N LEU A 651 54.00 -17.54 -8.97
CA LEU A 651 54.27 -18.97 -8.89
C LEU A 651 53.51 -19.79 -9.94
N GLY A 652 52.71 -19.14 -10.82
CA GLY A 652 52.01 -19.77 -11.93
C GLY A 652 50.93 -20.77 -11.52
N ALA A 653 50.43 -20.70 -10.28
CA ALA A 653 49.63 -21.79 -9.68
C ALA A 653 48.28 -22.04 -10.36
N LEU A 654 47.70 -21.04 -11.03
CA LEU A 654 46.36 -21.13 -11.65
C LEU A 654 46.37 -21.11 -13.18
N GLY A 655 47.54 -21.23 -13.81
CA GLY A 655 47.70 -21.03 -15.25
C GLY A 655 47.61 -19.56 -15.66
N GLY A 656 48.20 -19.21 -16.81
CA GLY A 656 48.33 -17.82 -17.25
C GLY A 656 46.99 -17.08 -17.40
N GLY A 657 46.83 -16.00 -16.65
CA GLY A 657 45.67 -15.11 -16.69
C GLY A 657 45.90 -13.91 -15.76
N ALA A 658 45.32 -12.76 -16.09
CA ALA A 658 45.45 -11.55 -15.27
C ALA A 658 44.44 -11.58 -14.12
N LEU A 659 44.88 -12.04 -12.95
CA LEU A 659 44.05 -12.04 -11.74
C LEU A 659 43.64 -10.61 -11.35
N ARG A 660 42.48 -10.49 -10.69
CA ARG A 660 41.86 -9.22 -10.29
C ARG A 660 41.35 -9.30 -8.86
N VAL A 661 41.81 -8.41 -7.99
CA VAL A 661 41.44 -8.42 -6.56
C VAL A 661 40.11 -7.69 -6.37
N HIS A 662 39.12 -8.36 -5.74
CA HIS A 662 37.85 -7.73 -5.37
C HIS A 662 38.10 -6.59 -4.35
N PRO A 663 37.43 -5.42 -4.46
CA PRO A 663 37.68 -4.28 -3.58
C PRO A 663 37.14 -4.45 -2.15
N ALA A 664 36.53 -5.60 -1.84
CA ALA A 664 35.91 -5.86 -0.55
C ALA A 664 36.10 -7.31 -0.08
N SER A 665 36.23 -7.49 1.23
CA SER A 665 36.21 -8.80 1.90
C SER A 665 34.82 -9.03 2.51
N MET A 666 34.27 -10.24 2.40
CA MET A 666 33.05 -10.62 3.10
C MET A 666 33.38 -11.34 4.42
N ILE A 667 32.82 -10.87 5.53
CA ILE A 667 32.74 -11.65 6.77
C ILE A 667 31.46 -12.46 6.75
N ALA A 668 31.52 -13.74 7.13
CA ALA A 668 30.34 -14.58 7.33
C ALA A 668 30.38 -15.32 8.68
N VAL A 669 29.23 -15.40 9.32
CA VAL A 669 28.97 -16.20 10.53
C VAL A 669 27.92 -17.27 10.24
N TYR A 670 28.21 -18.47 10.69
CA TYR A 670 27.35 -19.65 10.64
C TYR A 670 26.98 -19.98 12.08
N PRO A 671 25.81 -19.55 12.58
CA PRO A 671 25.44 -19.76 13.98
C PRO A 671 25.24 -21.25 14.29
N GLU A 672 25.45 -21.63 15.55
CA GLU A 672 25.31 -23.02 16.00
C GLU A 672 23.95 -23.60 15.58
N ARG A 673 23.98 -24.73 14.85
CA ARG A 673 22.82 -25.51 14.38
C ARG A 673 21.80 -24.77 13.50
N ALA A 674 22.07 -23.53 13.09
CA ALA A 674 21.12 -22.69 12.35
C ALA A 674 21.46 -22.54 10.85
N ALA A 675 22.73 -22.70 10.47
CA ALA A 675 23.18 -22.46 9.10
C ALA A 675 23.54 -23.77 8.34
N GLU A 676 23.10 -23.86 7.09
CA GLU A 676 23.44 -24.92 6.14
C GLU A 676 24.20 -24.36 4.93
N TYR A 677 25.35 -24.95 4.58
CA TYR A 677 26.09 -24.61 3.36
C TYR A 677 26.14 -25.80 2.40
N ALA A 678 25.29 -25.75 1.36
CA ALA A 678 25.11 -26.85 0.41
C ALA A 678 26.33 -27.02 -0.51
N LEU A 679 26.54 -28.22 -1.04
CA LEU A 679 27.65 -28.53 -1.95
C LEU A 679 27.55 -27.78 -3.30
N HIS A 680 28.48 -26.86 -3.57
CA HIS A 680 28.55 -26.01 -4.78
C HIS A 680 29.98 -25.65 -5.20
N LYS A 681 30.12 -24.98 -6.37
CA LYS A 681 31.32 -24.23 -6.79
C LYS A 681 31.06 -22.73 -6.72
N ASP A 682 32.11 -21.92 -6.59
CA ASP A 682 32.03 -20.45 -6.59
C ASP A 682 31.88 -19.86 -8.00
N SER A 683 32.21 -20.61 -9.05
CA SER A 683 31.89 -20.30 -10.45
C SER A 683 31.83 -21.60 -11.28
N TYR A 684 30.87 -21.70 -12.20
CA TYR A 684 30.56 -22.96 -12.88
C TYR A 684 31.13 -23.10 -14.30
N ALA A 685 31.35 -21.99 -15.02
CA ALA A 685 31.78 -22.01 -16.42
C ALA A 685 32.46 -20.68 -16.84
N PRO A 686 33.25 -20.66 -17.94
CA PRO A 686 33.60 -19.41 -18.60
C PRO A 686 32.32 -18.76 -19.15
N GLY A 687 31.91 -17.63 -18.55
CA GLY A 687 30.63 -16.97 -18.79
C GLY A 687 29.70 -16.93 -17.57
N ASP A 688 30.00 -17.71 -16.53
CA ASP A 688 29.34 -17.61 -15.22
C ASP A 688 29.99 -16.47 -14.41
N ASN A 689 29.50 -15.27 -14.69
CA ASN A 689 29.94 -14.03 -14.06
C ASN A 689 29.30 -13.86 -12.68
N ASP A 690 30.08 -13.39 -11.71
CA ASP A 690 29.56 -12.99 -10.41
C ASP A 690 28.42 -11.94 -10.58
N PRO A 691 27.20 -12.21 -10.09
CA PRO A 691 26.04 -11.32 -10.30
C PRO A 691 26.19 -9.92 -9.69
N ALA A 692 27.11 -9.71 -8.75
CA ALA A 692 27.38 -8.39 -8.18
C ALA A 692 28.43 -7.60 -8.96
N THR A 693 29.23 -8.23 -9.84
CA THR A 693 30.44 -7.60 -10.39
C THR A 693 30.64 -7.78 -11.90
N GLY A 694 29.92 -8.72 -12.52
CA GLY A 694 30.09 -9.03 -13.94
C GLY A 694 31.36 -9.82 -14.29
N ALA A 695 32.14 -10.27 -13.29
CA ALA A 695 33.41 -10.99 -13.51
C ALA A 695 33.39 -12.41 -12.93
N SER A 696 33.89 -13.41 -13.66
CA SER A 696 33.96 -14.81 -13.18
C SER A 696 35.05 -15.01 -12.12
N ARG A 697 34.67 -15.44 -10.92
CA ARG A 697 35.60 -15.79 -9.83
C ARG A 697 36.60 -16.86 -10.27
N ARG A 698 37.87 -16.70 -9.89
CA ARG A 698 38.99 -17.58 -10.23
C ARG A 698 39.68 -18.17 -9.01
N LEU A 699 39.82 -17.41 -7.93
CA LEU A 699 40.44 -17.83 -6.68
C LEU A 699 39.62 -17.31 -5.49
N THR A 700 39.36 -18.19 -4.54
CA THR A 700 38.71 -17.88 -3.27
C THR A 700 39.69 -18.06 -2.13
N LEU A 701 39.78 -17.07 -1.25
CA LEU A 701 40.62 -17.06 -0.06
C LEU A 701 39.73 -17.01 1.18
N LEU A 702 39.77 -18.05 2.02
CA LEU A 702 39.07 -18.11 3.30
C LEU A 702 40.07 -18.00 4.45
N ALA A 703 39.97 -16.97 5.29
CA ALA A 703 40.73 -16.83 6.52
C ALA A 703 39.87 -17.16 7.75
N TYR A 704 40.45 -17.89 8.69
CA TYR A 704 39.77 -18.39 9.89
C TYR A 704 40.39 -17.85 11.18
N PHE A 705 39.52 -17.55 12.14
CA PHE A 705 39.88 -16.95 13.44
C PHE A 705 39.14 -17.58 14.63
N ASN A 706 38.63 -18.80 14.49
CA ASN A 706 37.84 -19.50 15.51
C ASN A 706 38.72 -20.28 16.53
N ASP A 707 38.36 -20.24 17.82
CA ASP A 707 38.84 -21.22 18.82
C ASP A 707 38.10 -22.56 18.62
N TRP A 708 38.54 -23.31 17.60
CA TRP A 708 37.91 -24.55 17.17
C TRP A 708 38.59 -25.79 17.75
N ARG A 709 37.81 -26.78 18.17
CA ARG A 709 38.27 -28.09 18.66
C ARG A 709 37.57 -29.23 17.92
N GLU A 710 38.20 -30.41 17.95
CA GLU A 710 37.65 -31.60 17.30
C GLU A 710 36.27 -31.96 17.85
N GLY A 711 35.27 -32.03 16.97
CA GLY A 711 33.87 -32.27 17.31
C GLY A 711 32.99 -31.02 17.44
N ASP A 712 33.53 -29.81 17.28
CA ASP A 712 32.72 -28.58 17.30
C ASP A 712 31.96 -28.32 15.98
N GLY A 713 32.28 -29.06 14.91
CA GLY A 713 31.66 -28.94 13.59
C GLY A 713 32.18 -27.76 12.77
N GLY A 714 31.44 -27.29 11.76
CA GLY A 714 31.84 -26.12 10.96
C GLY A 714 33.01 -26.33 9.98
N GLU A 715 33.47 -27.57 9.77
CA GLU A 715 34.57 -27.87 8.86
C GLU A 715 34.21 -27.58 7.40
N LEU A 716 35.14 -26.97 6.66
CA LEU A 716 35.03 -26.84 5.22
C LEU A 716 35.34 -28.20 4.58
N ARG A 717 34.37 -28.76 3.87
CA ARG A 717 34.48 -30.01 3.12
C ARG A 717 34.91 -29.65 1.70
N LEU A 718 36.18 -29.89 1.39
CA LEU A 718 36.74 -29.68 0.05
C LEU A 718 36.70 -31.01 -0.70
N HIS A 719 36.11 -31.01 -1.89
CA HIS A 719 36.15 -32.15 -2.79
C HIS A 719 37.26 -31.93 -3.82
N GLU A 720 37.89 -33.02 -4.29
CA GLU A 720 38.94 -32.94 -5.30
C GLU A 720 38.43 -32.27 -6.58
N ALA A 721 39.32 -31.57 -7.27
CA ALA A 721 38.99 -30.82 -8.48
C ALA A 721 38.38 -31.73 -9.56
N ALA A 722 37.10 -31.50 -9.87
CA ALA A 722 36.32 -32.28 -10.82
C ALA A 722 35.39 -31.36 -11.62
N ASP A 723 35.25 -31.64 -12.92
CA ASP A 723 34.36 -30.87 -13.80
C ASP A 723 32.88 -31.11 -13.43
N ASP A 724 32.53 -32.36 -13.13
CA ASP A 724 31.21 -32.81 -12.66
C ASP A 724 31.04 -32.72 -11.14
N ARG A 725 29.79 -32.83 -10.66
CA ARG A 725 29.45 -32.82 -9.23
C ARG A 725 29.94 -34.10 -8.53
N PRO A 726 30.82 -34.00 -7.51
CA PRO A 726 31.42 -35.17 -6.86
C PRO A 726 30.47 -35.85 -5.86
N ASP A 727 30.84 -37.07 -5.45
CA ASP A 727 30.19 -37.80 -4.36
C ASP A 727 30.28 -36.97 -3.05
N PRO A 728 29.15 -36.55 -2.44
CA PRO A 728 29.16 -35.75 -1.22
C PRO A 728 29.77 -36.46 0.00
N ARG A 729 30.04 -37.77 -0.09
CA ARG A 729 30.72 -38.55 0.96
C ARG A 729 32.24 -38.57 0.84
N ARG A 730 32.81 -38.09 -0.28
CA ARG A 730 34.26 -38.08 -0.53
C ARG A 730 34.80 -36.65 -0.50
N TYR A 731 35.31 -36.23 0.66
CA TYR A 731 35.87 -34.90 0.88
C TYR A 731 37.09 -34.94 1.82
N ARG A 732 37.95 -33.93 1.70
CA ARG A 732 38.94 -33.54 2.71
C ARG A 732 38.30 -32.49 3.63
N ALA A 733 38.15 -32.81 4.91
CA ALA A 733 37.68 -31.85 5.90
C ALA A 733 38.83 -30.91 6.31
N VAL A 734 38.54 -29.61 6.39
CA VAL A 734 39.44 -28.58 6.87
C VAL A 734 38.81 -27.88 8.06
N ALA A 735 39.44 -28.05 9.23
CA ALA A 735 39.04 -27.37 10.46
C ALA A 735 39.18 -25.84 10.30
N PRO A 736 38.19 -25.04 10.75
CA PRO A 736 38.19 -23.58 10.63
C PRO A 736 39.04 -22.92 11.75
N THR A 737 40.22 -23.45 12.04
CA THR A 737 41.07 -23.06 13.17
C THR A 737 41.69 -21.67 13.00
N ALA A 738 41.77 -20.91 14.09
CA ALA A 738 42.39 -19.59 14.11
C ALA A 738 43.79 -19.52 13.48
N GLY A 739 44.05 -18.44 12.74
CA GLY A 739 45.33 -18.19 12.07
C GLY A 739 45.56 -19.01 10.80
N SER A 740 44.53 -19.68 10.26
CA SER A 740 44.64 -20.48 9.02
C SER A 740 43.98 -19.80 7.82
N ILE A 741 44.53 -20.06 6.63
CA ILE A 741 43.96 -19.64 5.34
C ILE A 741 43.77 -20.88 4.45
N VAL A 742 42.63 -20.96 3.76
CA VAL A 742 42.39 -21.90 2.67
C VAL A 742 42.29 -21.12 1.37
N ALA A 743 43.08 -21.51 0.38
CA ALA A 743 43.04 -20.94 -0.97
C ALA A 743 42.56 -22.02 -1.94
N PHE A 744 41.56 -21.74 -2.77
CA PHE A 744 41.06 -22.72 -3.75
C PHE A 744 40.61 -22.10 -5.08
N ASP A 745 40.75 -22.87 -6.15
CA ASP A 745 40.28 -22.52 -7.49
C ASP A 745 38.75 -22.56 -7.54
N SER A 746 38.13 -21.38 -7.59
CA SER A 746 36.69 -21.16 -7.57
C SER A 746 35.93 -21.91 -8.66
N ARG A 747 36.60 -22.28 -9.76
CA ARG A 747 36.01 -22.95 -10.94
C ARG A 747 36.10 -24.47 -10.90
N ARG A 748 37.05 -25.01 -10.13
CA ARG A 748 37.36 -26.45 -10.04
C ARG A 748 36.92 -27.11 -8.74
N VAL A 749 36.94 -26.38 -7.62
CA VAL A 749 36.75 -26.97 -6.29
C VAL A 749 35.31 -26.86 -5.84
N TRP A 750 34.64 -28.02 -5.81
CA TRP A 750 33.38 -28.19 -5.13
C TRP A 750 33.59 -28.20 -3.62
N HIS A 751 32.75 -27.46 -2.89
CA HIS A 751 32.88 -27.33 -1.44
C HIS A 751 31.52 -27.20 -0.74
N ALA A 752 31.51 -27.57 0.54
CA ALA A 752 30.40 -27.44 1.48
C ALA A 752 30.95 -27.09 2.87
N VAL A 753 30.13 -26.59 3.78
CA VAL A 753 30.51 -26.38 5.19
C VAL A 753 29.65 -27.31 6.04
N ALA A 754 30.29 -28.07 6.93
CA ALA A 754 29.58 -28.90 7.90
C ALA A 754 28.79 -28.00 8.89
N PRO A 755 27.64 -28.44 9.41
CA PRO A 755 26.93 -27.68 10.44
C PRO A 755 27.85 -27.35 11.63
N ALA A 756 27.79 -26.12 12.13
CA ALA A 756 28.43 -25.75 13.38
C ALA A 756 27.62 -26.38 14.54
N LEU A 757 28.28 -27.19 15.38
CA LEU A 757 27.62 -27.97 16.44
C LEU A 757 27.83 -27.37 17.83
N ARG A 758 28.86 -26.54 18.00
CA ARG A 758 29.21 -25.82 19.23
C ARG A 758 29.79 -24.45 18.88
N GLY A 759 29.04 -23.39 19.22
CA GLY A 759 29.42 -22.01 18.92
C GLY A 759 29.30 -21.63 17.44
N PRO A 760 29.45 -20.32 17.13
CA PRO A 760 29.42 -19.82 15.76
C PRO A 760 30.72 -20.10 15.01
N ARG A 761 30.62 -20.48 13.73
CA ARG A 761 31.77 -20.54 12.81
C ARG A 761 31.87 -19.24 12.02
N TRP A 762 32.97 -18.53 12.20
CA TRP A 762 33.36 -17.33 11.45
C TRP A 762 34.33 -17.63 10.32
N ALA A 763 34.22 -16.86 9.23
CA ALA A 763 35.22 -16.79 8.16
C ALA A 763 35.26 -15.40 7.53
N MET A 764 36.45 -14.93 7.16
CA MET A 764 36.63 -13.85 6.19
C MET A 764 36.88 -14.47 4.81
N THR A 765 36.18 -13.98 3.78
CA THR A 765 36.30 -14.43 2.40
C THR A 765 36.77 -13.27 1.54
N LEU A 766 37.84 -13.47 0.75
CA LEU A 766 38.22 -12.57 -0.33
C LEU A 766 38.17 -13.34 -1.65
N TRP A 767 37.44 -12.79 -2.62
CA TRP A 767 37.37 -13.32 -3.98
C TRP A 767 38.32 -12.59 -4.92
N VAL A 768 38.73 -13.31 -5.95
CA VAL A 768 39.67 -12.89 -6.98
C VAL A 768 39.14 -13.41 -8.30
N HIS A 769 39.14 -12.57 -9.33
CA HIS A 769 38.55 -12.86 -10.64
C HIS A 769 39.64 -13.10 -11.70
#